data_AF-A0A8T3WGD5-F1
#
_entry.id   AF-A0A8T3WGD5-F1
#
_cell.length_a   1.000
_cell.length_b   1.000
_cell.length_c   1.000
_cell.angle_alpha   90.00
_cell.angle_beta   90.00
_cell.angle_gamma   90.00
#
_symmetry.space_group_name_H-M   'P 1'
#
loop_
_entity.id
_entity.type
_entity.pdbx_description
1 polymer ?
#
loop_
_entity_poly.entity_id
_entity_poly.type
_entity_poly.pdbx_seq_one_letter_code
_entity_poly.pdbx_strand_id
1 'polypeptide(L)'
;MQKKVLFVLAILFLSMLQSSLASAQENKLKSAVERISYHAEQYEAGNINYAQFVAETSEAQSEINALLNSKDITQEEMNNALGEAEKTNIVKIEGENSEIAVEEAAFLWKDIAFDGNKIQVKREIVPTVVKQGNQEILTHKAEVEVNFANDASGMDVIGKIDEVQTLAKTFNLDPNIQTANDVAKEAVNLQNLFNEYSKQSSKSCEETMTEIFGEENKKSDLEISVKQYEIHNDKGLKTIAEVQSCDNCQGQDTWKFIKVNFFLEDNGEKINRPFTSDSNKEMFEDFGATALKQEIINSMNILNELLSAGNYRAAASVMERIEVINNVWDEKSNNVWNEIKSASSPKIAEANKRTENFLDRNQFFNSLLQDYPKRTSYYEQQEFEKILSQSIKENGEEICANKIDDNANEKIDCSDDLCVGQVCGEEISTITEDDETTEIKTPMYCISGVCQAKKEKEKEGQPICGNKICETGEEQTCYEDCRIYYCPLEPVCIERKISCAVPADCEIPLCGAVDCVDGQCKTIALEECKQTQCIDGEEKRLDCSSGGKIISEICSNGLWKKTNKECSVSEQIQEPSELVAEVKQEVCEVKEDCGGNNACKEGQCVAVPINAKTKPSLTEKTQENINGISFTGEAVSITSTGITGLLEPGSEKPKNYKRPVDVEDGSASPLTGVAREEKITEIVEAFEKQKEEEAITFSPSFEDLLPEELEVFAAKGICKTSQGKTESLLTFTGGGESFSAVSSLQAKYQEGGAEWCSFELSNLLKKREEIESSFNNDFARWFFEEHLAKAADNWEQKEEPIEEIYWQVIENQIQTAKMMECSGMRELAEYHPIQINYQSELGNLEYTETIEFVKLPGMSKEVRIITPNIKMIILPNKDFIISELKKAMKTYSFLGSSETAAERGRLGGLVAEEKQMIFNNQDILDKINKISGNYKDGKIDIQIRIDDGEETIYNLYARAGSEDIRAQPMPPEETPSTDIKITIPFSDIYELVKKSMEHTYERKAPWNNGLSVAERAKSITNWISMWINTRNLMNSIAVLPEKESGDIKDLIKQIFFIIEEDKSAENKNDLSVNKEITIWNSRGDVKKTIN
;
A
#
# COMPACT_ATOMS: atom_id res chain seq x y z
N MET A 1 43.73 -0.52 -51.26
CA MET A 1 43.87 -0.02 -49.87
C MET A 1 42.93 1.15 -49.58
N GLN A 2 42.93 2.25 -50.34
CA GLN A 2 42.11 3.44 -50.06
C GLN A 2 40.60 3.17 -49.86
N LYS A 3 39.96 2.33 -50.69
CA LYS A 3 38.52 1.99 -50.51
C LYS A 3 38.22 1.23 -49.21
N LYS A 4 39.17 0.40 -48.73
CA LYS A 4 39.02 -0.31 -47.46
C LYS A 4 39.20 0.62 -46.26
N VAL A 5 40.12 1.58 -46.35
CA VAL A 5 40.32 2.62 -45.32
C VAL A 5 39.11 3.55 -45.24
N LEU A 6 38.54 3.96 -46.38
CA LEU A 6 37.34 4.79 -46.41
C LEU A 6 36.11 4.08 -45.83
N PHE A 7 35.97 2.77 -46.12
CA PHE A 7 34.90 1.96 -45.56
C PHE A 7 35.03 1.77 -44.05
N VAL A 8 36.25 1.53 -43.55
CA VAL A 8 36.52 1.45 -42.10
C VAL A 8 36.27 2.79 -41.40
N LEU A 9 36.68 3.91 -42.00
CA LEU A 9 36.39 5.25 -41.46
C LEU A 9 34.90 5.59 -41.49
N ALA A 10 34.17 5.17 -42.53
CA ALA A 10 32.72 5.35 -42.60
C ALA A 10 32.00 4.52 -41.53
N ILE A 11 32.44 3.29 -41.26
CA ILE A 11 31.91 2.46 -40.17
C ILE A 11 32.22 3.09 -38.81
N LEU A 12 33.45 3.58 -38.59
CA LEU A 12 33.84 4.25 -37.35
C LEU A 12 33.06 5.56 -37.12
N PHE A 13 32.81 6.32 -38.19
CA PHE A 13 32.02 7.54 -38.13
C PHE A 13 30.54 7.23 -37.87
N LEU A 14 29.99 6.20 -38.51
CA LEU A 14 28.62 5.75 -38.28
C LEU A 14 28.45 5.19 -36.86
N SER A 15 29.44 4.47 -36.32
CA SER A 15 29.41 4.00 -34.93
C SER A 15 29.50 5.15 -33.93
N MET A 16 30.32 6.19 -34.21
CA MET A 16 30.38 7.39 -33.37
C MET A 16 29.07 8.19 -33.38
N LEU A 17 28.39 8.27 -34.54
CA LEU A 17 27.07 8.88 -34.66
C LEU A 17 26.01 8.10 -33.89
N GLN A 18 26.01 6.76 -33.98
CA GLN A 18 25.07 5.92 -33.23
C GLN A 18 25.27 6.06 -31.71
N SER A 19 26.52 6.11 -31.22
CA SER A 19 26.77 6.34 -29.79
C SER A 19 26.32 7.71 -29.28
N SER A 20 26.34 8.74 -30.15
CA SER A 20 25.88 10.08 -29.74
C SER A 20 24.35 10.20 -29.60
N LEU A 21 23.59 9.44 -30.41
CA LEU A 21 22.13 9.45 -30.35
C LEU A 21 21.59 8.71 -29.12
N ALA A 22 22.20 7.56 -28.79
CA ALA A 22 21.90 6.80 -27.56
C ALA A 22 22.04 7.68 -26.30
N SER A 23 23.18 8.37 -26.18
CA SER A 23 23.41 9.28 -25.05
C SER A 23 22.42 10.44 -24.96
N ALA A 24 21.75 10.82 -26.05
CA ALA A 24 20.80 11.92 -26.04
C ALA A 24 19.47 11.53 -25.38
N GLN A 25 18.99 10.28 -25.56
CA GLN A 25 17.76 9.81 -24.92
C GLN A 25 17.98 9.52 -23.43
N GLU A 26 19.11 8.91 -23.08
CA GLU A 26 19.50 8.69 -21.68
C GLU A 26 19.53 10.03 -20.91
N ASN A 27 20.17 11.06 -21.46
CA ASN A 27 20.25 12.38 -20.84
C ASN A 27 18.87 13.05 -20.72
N LYS A 28 17.95 12.83 -21.66
CA LYS A 28 16.57 13.34 -21.56
C LYS A 28 15.80 12.63 -20.47
N LEU A 29 15.86 11.30 -20.40
CA LEU A 29 15.20 10.52 -19.35
C LEU A 29 15.71 10.94 -17.98
N LYS A 30 17.04 11.02 -17.83
CA LYS A 30 17.67 11.46 -16.59
C LYS A 30 17.24 12.89 -16.20
N SER A 31 17.23 13.81 -17.17
CA SER A 31 16.78 15.19 -16.91
C SER A 31 15.30 15.26 -16.50
N ALA A 32 14.43 14.44 -17.09
CA ALA A 32 13.01 14.39 -16.73
C ALA A 32 12.82 13.82 -15.31
N VAL A 33 13.61 12.80 -14.95
CA VAL A 33 13.65 12.22 -13.61
C VAL A 33 14.13 13.24 -12.56
N GLU A 34 15.23 13.94 -12.83
CA GLU A 34 15.79 14.97 -11.94
C GLU A 34 14.82 16.15 -11.72
N ARG A 35 13.93 16.44 -12.69
CA ARG A 35 12.89 17.46 -12.53
C ARG A 35 11.91 17.10 -11.42
N ILE A 36 11.55 15.83 -11.21
CA ILE A 36 10.63 15.42 -10.14
C ILE A 36 11.20 15.84 -8.77
N SER A 37 12.47 15.48 -8.51
CA SER A 37 13.17 15.86 -7.29
C SER A 37 13.32 17.38 -7.15
N TYR A 38 13.66 18.07 -8.23
CA TYR A 38 13.77 19.53 -8.24
C TYR A 38 12.46 20.22 -7.86
N HIS A 39 11.32 19.80 -8.43
CA HIS A 39 10.02 20.40 -8.11
C HIS A 39 9.59 20.07 -6.67
N ALA A 40 9.94 18.89 -6.16
CA ALA A 40 9.72 18.53 -4.76
C ALA A 40 10.53 19.43 -3.81
N GLU A 41 11.80 19.70 -4.13
CA GLU A 41 12.63 20.69 -3.41
C GLU A 41 12.02 22.10 -3.44
N GLN A 42 11.48 22.53 -4.58
CA GLN A 42 10.83 23.84 -4.70
C GLN A 42 9.58 23.94 -3.81
N TYR A 43 8.79 22.87 -3.72
CA TYR A 43 7.63 22.82 -2.83
C TYR A 43 8.04 22.79 -1.35
N GLU A 44 9.04 21.96 -1.00
CA GLU A 44 9.61 21.89 0.35
C GLU A 44 10.06 23.27 0.82
N ALA A 45 10.77 24.01 -0.05
CA ALA A 45 11.23 25.37 0.19
C ALA A 45 10.11 26.43 0.21
N GLY A 46 8.89 26.09 -0.23
CA GLY A 46 7.76 27.01 -0.33
C GLY A 46 7.83 27.98 -1.51
N ASN A 47 8.65 27.69 -2.52
CA ASN A 47 8.77 28.50 -3.73
C ASN A 47 7.60 28.26 -4.71
N ILE A 48 7.00 27.07 -4.66
CA ILE A 48 5.78 26.73 -5.38
C ILE A 48 4.76 26.12 -4.41
N ASN A 49 3.47 26.25 -4.72
CA ASN A 49 2.40 25.64 -3.94
C ASN A 49 2.13 24.17 -4.35
N TYR A 50 1.29 23.45 -3.60
CA TYR A 50 1.06 22.02 -3.84
C TYR A 50 0.45 21.74 -5.23
N ALA A 51 -0.54 22.50 -5.68
CA ALA A 51 -1.12 22.36 -7.02
C ALA A 51 -0.08 22.59 -8.15
N GLN A 52 0.80 23.59 -8.01
CA GLN A 52 1.91 23.81 -8.95
C GLN A 52 2.90 22.64 -8.94
N PHE A 53 3.22 22.11 -7.75
CA PHE A 53 4.08 20.96 -7.61
C PHE A 53 3.52 19.73 -8.33
N VAL A 54 2.25 19.37 -8.05
CA VAL A 54 1.57 18.25 -8.72
C VAL A 54 1.55 18.44 -10.25
N ALA A 55 1.28 19.66 -10.71
CA ALA A 55 1.26 19.99 -12.14
C ALA A 55 2.61 19.75 -12.81
N GLU A 56 3.70 20.27 -12.23
CA GLU A 56 5.04 20.14 -12.77
C GLU A 56 5.58 18.70 -12.68
N THR A 57 5.25 17.95 -11.61
CA THR A 57 5.62 16.53 -11.52
C THR A 57 4.84 15.64 -12.48
N SER A 58 3.56 15.94 -12.71
CA SER A 58 2.73 15.24 -13.70
C SER A 58 3.29 15.43 -15.12
N GLU A 59 3.73 16.65 -15.46
CA GLU A 59 4.41 16.89 -16.74
C GLU A 59 5.72 16.09 -16.85
N ALA A 60 6.56 16.10 -15.81
CA ALA A 60 7.80 15.32 -15.81
C ALA A 60 7.52 13.81 -15.95
N GLN A 61 6.47 13.30 -15.30
CA GLN A 61 6.01 11.93 -15.44
C GLN A 61 5.54 11.61 -16.86
N SER A 62 4.79 12.52 -17.50
CA SER A 62 4.35 12.39 -18.89
C SER A 62 5.54 12.36 -19.87
N GLU A 63 6.55 13.20 -19.64
CA GLU A 63 7.80 13.21 -20.41
C GLU A 63 8.54 11.87 -20.26
N ILE A 64 8.65 11.33 -19.04
CA ILE A 64 9.22 10.01 -18.79
C ILE A 64 8.43 8.93 -19.55
N ASN A 65 7.10 8.94 -19.45
CA ASN A 65 6.23 7.97 -20.15
C ASN A 65 6.40 8.03 -21.67
N ALA A 66 6.51 9.23 -22.24
CA ALA A 66 6.76 9.40 -23.67
C ALA A 66 8.13 8.83 -24.08
N LEU A 67 9.16 9.00 -23.25
CA LEU A 67 10.50 8.44 -23.49
C LEU A 67 10.50 6.91 -23.34
N LEU A 68 9.83 6.36 -22.34
CA LEU A 68 9.72 4.91 -22.10
C LEU A 68 8.94 4.19 -23.20
N ASN A 69 7.90 4.83 -23.75
CA ASN A 69 7.14 4.30 -24.88
C ASN A 69 7.86 4.44 -26.23
N SER A 70 8.98 5.17 -26.28
CA SER A 70 9.79 5.27 -27.49
C SER A 70 10.58 3.96 -27.69
N LYS A 71 10.56 3.42 -28.92
CA LYS A 71 11.32 2.19 -29.27
C LYS A 71 12.84 2.36 -29.19
N ASP A 72 13.31 3.57 -28.88
CA ASP A 72 14.69 3.97 -28.98
C ASP A 72 15.44 3.85 -27.64
N ILE A 73 14.74 3.63 -26.51
CA ILE A 73 15.40 3.48 -25.21
C ILE A 73 15.70 2.03 -24.87
N THR A 74 16.97 1.75 -24.61
CA THR A 74 17.46 0.43 -24.22
C THR A 74 17.39 0.25 -22.70
N GLN A 75 17.42 -1.01 -22.26
CA GLN A 75 17.46 -1.32 -20.84
C GLN A 75 18.71 -0.78 -20.13
N GLU A 76 19.86 -0.74 -20.82
CA GLU A 76 21.09 -0.17 -20.27
C GLU A 76 20.94 1.33 -20.01
N GLU A 77 20.34 2.08 -20.95
CA GLU A 77 20.05 3.50 -20.79
C GLU A 77 19.02 3.75 -19.68
N MET A 78 18.00 2.90 -19.56
CA MET A 78 17.05 2.95 -18.43
C MET A 78 17.78 2.75 -17.10
N ASN A 79 18.65 1.74 -16.98
CA ASN A 79 19.39 1.49 -15.75
C ASN A 79 20.37 2.63 -15.40
N ASN A 80 21.00 3.24 -16.40
CA ASN A 80 21.88 4.39 -16.18
C ASN A 80 21.12 5.63 -15.68
N ALA A 81 19.90 5.84 -16.18
CA ALA A 81 19.06 6.99 -15.81
C ALA A 81 18.28 6.78 -14.50
N LEU A 82 17.86 5.55 -14.21
CA LEU A 82 16.89 5.22 -13.16
C LEU A 82 17.48 4.42 -11.99
N GLY A 83 18.70 3.91 -12.13
CA GLY A 83 19.30 2.95 -11.19
C GLY A 83 19.09 1.50 -11.59
N GLU A 84 19.57 0.58 -10.77
CA GLU A 84 19.43 -0.86 -11.05
C GLU A 84 17.96 -1.30 -10.97
N ALA A 85 17.48 -1.98 -12.01
CA ALA A 85 16.13 -2.54 -12.04
C ALA A 85 16.00 -3.79 -11.16
N GLU A 86 14.90 -3.87 -10.44
CA GLU A 86 14.37 -5.12 -9.90
C GLU A 86 13.70 -5.94 -11.02
N LYS A 87 13.62 -7.26 -10.85
CA LYS A 87 12.89 -8.15 -11.77
C LYS A 87 11.58 -8.56 -11.14
N THR A 88 10.47 -8.36 -11.84
CA THR A 88 9.13 -8.76 -11.42
C THR A 88 8.44 -9.60 -12.49
N ASN A 89 7.68 -10.60 -12.06
CA ASN A 89 6.79 -11.35 -12.96
C ASN A 89 5.37 -10.76 -12.97
N ILE A 90 5.15 -9.62 -12.31
CA ILE A 90 3.84 -9.00 -12.16
C ILE A 90 3.84 -7.69 -12.96
N VAL A 91 2.85 -7.53 -13.82
CA VAL A 91 2.70 -6.37 -14.71
C VAL A 91 1.28 -5.81 -14.59
N LYS A 92 1.13 -4.50 -14.59
CA LYS A 92 -0.19 -3.83 -14.55
C LYS A 92 -0.87 -3.91 -15.90
N ILE A 93 -2.21 -3.93 -15.97
CA ILE A 93 -2.95 -3.76 -17.23
C ILE A 93 -3.37 -2.29 -17.36
N GLU A 94 -3.08 -1.65 -18.50
CA GLU A 94 -3.48 -0.26 -18.70
C GLU A 94 -5.00 -0.10 -18.71
N GLY A 95 -5.49 0.82 -17.88
CA GLY A 95 -6.92 1.14 -17.74
C GLY A 95 -7.69 0.20 -16.80
N GLU A 96 -7.03 -0.79 -16.21
CA GLU A 96 -7.63 -1.73 -15.26
C GLU A 96 -6.87 -1.66 -13.92
N ASN A 97 -7.58 -1.74 -12.79
CA ASN A 97 -6.97 -1.92 -11.47
C ASN A 97 -6.63 -3.41 -11.26
N SER A 98 -5.93 -4.02 -12.21
CA SER A 98 -5.61 -5.44 -12.23
C SER A 98 -4.14 -5.66 -12.62
N GLU A 99 -3.54 -6.68 -12.03
CA GLU A 99 -2.19 -7.11 -12.36
C GLU A 99 -2.23 -8.54 -12.94
N ILE A 100 -1.34 -8.82 -13.89
CA ILE A 100 -1.18 -10.16 -14.45
C ILE A 100 0.23 -10.65 -14.27
N ALA A 101 0.37 -11.97 -14.14
CA ALA A 101 1.67 -12.60 -14.09
C ALA A 101 2.17 -12.91 -15.51
N VAL A 102 3.39 -12.50 -15.85
CA VAL A 102 4.08 -12.82 -17.11
C VAL A 102 5.08 -13.97 -16.91
N GLU A 103 5.32 -14.75 -17.97
CA GLU A 103 6.27 -15.87 -17.93
C GLU A 103 7.73 -15.39 -17.84
N GLU A 104 8.04 -14.30 -18.54
CA GLU A 104 9.37 -13.67 -18.53
C GLU A 104 9.36 -12.45 -17.63
N ALA A 105 10.26 -12.42 -16.63
CA ALA A 105 10.35 -11.32 -15.68
C ALA A 105 10.60 -9.99 -16.40
N ALA A 106 9.74 -9.02 -16.14
CA ALA A 106 9.88 -7.64 -16.56
C ALA A 106 10.73 -6.84 -15.57
N PHE A 107 11.15 -5.64 -15.98
CA PHE A 107 11.95 -4.76 -15.15
C PHE A 107 11.07 -3.77 -14.41
N LEU A 108 11.41 -3.52 -13.15
CA LEU A 108 10.73 -2.62 -12.24
C LEU A 108 11.78 -1.70 -11.62
N TRP A 109 11.55 -0.40 -11.64
CA TRP A 109 12.40 0.56 -10.93
C TRP A 109 11.58 1.22 -9.85
N LYS A 110 12.11 1.29 -8.63
CA LYS A 110 11.49 1.96 -7.50
C LYS A 110 12.56 2.71 -6.72
N ASP A 111 12.33 3.99 -6.47
CA ASP A 111 13.20 4.79 -5.63
C ASP A 111 12.44 5.94 -4.94
N ILE A 112 13.05 6.45 -3.87
CA ILE A 112 12.61 7.70 -3.24
C ILE A 112 13.31 8.83 -4.01
N ALA A 113 12.55 9.48 -4.90
CA ALA A 113 13.07 10.60 -5.70
C ALA A 113 13.34 11.84 -4.85
N PHE A 114 12.60 12.02 -3.75
CA PHE A 114 12.80 13.12 -2.81
C PHE A 114 12.30 12.72 -1.41
N ASP A 115 13.07 13.04 -0.37
CA ASP A 115 12.75 12.74 1.03
C ASP A 115 12.87 14.03 1.88
N GLY A 116 11.81 14.84 1.85
CA GLY A 116 11.74 16.13 2.54
C GLY A 116 11.02 16.07 3.89
N ASN A 117 10.97 17.19 4.61
CA ASN A 117 10.26 17.27 5.89
C ASN A 117 8.75 17.45 5.73
N LYS A 118 8.26 17.94 4.58
CA LYS A 118 6.82 18.08 4.30
C LYS A 118 6.29 16.95 3.45
N ILE A 119 7.07 16.47 2.48
CA ILE A 119 6.68 15.43 1.55
C ILE A 119 7.83 14.46 1.26
N GLN A 120 7.46 13.23 0.97
CA GLN A 120 8.30 12.21 0.37
C GLN A 120 7.70 11.87 -0.99
N VAL A 121 8.53 11.89 -2.03
CA VAL A 121 8.13 11.58 -3.40
C VAL A 121 8.76 10.27 -3.81
N LYS A 122 7.92 9.27 -4.06
CA LYS A 122 8.33 7.96 -4.58
C LYS A 122 8.11 7.95 -6.08
N ARG A 123 9.08 7.40 -6.81
CA ARG A 123 8.96 7.17 -8.25
C ARG A 123 8.98 5.66 -8.47
N GLU A 124 8.00 5.18 -9.21
CA GLU A 124 7.94 3.79 -9.66
C GLU A 124 7.86 3.77 -11.18
N ILE A 125 8.63 2.90 -11.84
CA ILE A 125 8.47 2.61 -13.26
C ILE A 125 8.04 1.17 -13.37
N VAL A 126 6.73 1.01 -13.52
CA VAL A 126 6.03 -0.27 -13.46
C VAL A 126 5.85 -0.85 -14.87
N PRO A 127 6.16 -2.14 -15.07
CA PRO A 127 5.87 -2.81 -16.32
C PRO A 127 4.34 -2.90 -16.50
N THR A 128 3.86 -2.48 -17.67
CA THR A 128 2.43 -2.31 -17.97
C THR A 128 2.09 -2.96 -19.30
N VAL A 129 0.98 -3.70 -19.38
CA VAL A 129 0.47 -4.29 -20.61
C VAL A 129 -0.58 -3.38 -21.23
N VAL A 130 -0.33 -2.96 -22.46
CA VAL A 130 -1.21 -2.12 -23.28
C VAL A 130 -1.84 -2.97 -24.37
N LYS A 131 -3.17 -2.90 -24.50
CA LYS A 131 -3.92 -3.56 -25.56
C LYS A 131 -3.89 -2.68 -26.82
N GLN A 132 -3.03 -3.00 -27.79
CA GLN A 132 -3.02 -2.37 -29.11
C GLN A 132 -3.73 -3.28 -30.13
N GLY A 133 -5.02 -3.03 -30.35
CA GLY A 133 -5.87 -3.91 -31.15
C GLY A 133 -6.05 -5.28 -30.48
N ASN A 134 -5.64 -6.35 -31.16
CA ASN A 134 -5.67 -7.72 -30.60
C ASN A 134 -4.31 -8.16 -30.01
N GLN A 135 -3.34 -7.25 -29.91
CA GLN A 135 -2.02 -7.54 -29.37
C GLN A 135 -1.85 -6.89 -27.99
N GLU A 136 -1.37 -7.68 -27.04
CA GLU A 136 -0.92 -7.21 -25.74
C GLU A 136 0.58 -6.89 -25.84
N ILE A 137 0.95 -5.64 -25.57
CA ILE A 137 2.33 -5.17 -25.64
C ILE A 137 2.76 -4.79 -24.23
N LEU A 138 3.86 -5.38 -23.78
CA LEU A 138 4.52 -5.00 -22.54
C LEU A 138 5.30 -3.70 -22.76
N THR A 139 4.93 -2.65 -22.04
CA THR A 139 5.63 -1.37 -21.94
C THR A 139 6.00 -1.07 -20.49
N HIS A 140 6.55 0.11 -20.21
CA HIS A 140 6.77 0.62 -18.86
C HIS A 140 6.09 1.97 -18.68
N LYS A 141 5.52 2.21 -17.50
CA LYS A 141 4.86 3.45 -17.13
C LYS A 141 5.46 3.98 -15.83
N ALA A 142 5.86 5.24 -15.82
CA ALA A 142 6.21 5.97 -14.63
C ALA A 142 4.96 6.38 -13.86
N GLU A 143 5.02 6.15 -12.55
CA GLU A 143 4.08 6.56 -11.52
C GLU A 143 4.85 7.37 -10.48
N VAL A 144 4.27 8.49 -10.06
CA VAL A 144 4.83 9.35 -9.02
C VAL A 144 3.85 9.38 -7.86
N GLU A 145 4.27 8.89 -6.70
CA GLU A 145 3.47 8.89 -5.49
C GLU A 145 4.01 9.96 -4.54
N VAL A 146 3.13 10.87 -4.12
CA VAL A 146 3.44 11.91 -3.15
C VAL A 146 2.82 11.55 -1.81
N ASN A 147 3.69 11.25 -0.85
CA ASN A 147 3.34 11.03 0.54
C ASN A 147 3.63 12.28 1.33
N PHE A 148 2.68 12.76 2.13
CA PHE A 148 2.98 13.82 3.08
C PHE A 148 3.81 13.22 4.21
N ALA A 149 4.94 13.86 4.49
CA ALA A 149 5.70 13.54 5.68
C ALA A 149 4.75 13.77 6.86
N ASN A 150 4.50 12.69 7.57
CA ASN A 150 3.79 12.76 8.82
C ASN A 150 4.74 13.42 9.81
N ASP A 151 4.21 13.98 10.91
CA ASP A 151 5.04 14.36 12.06
C ASP A 151 5.69 13.12 12.74
N ALA A 152 5.76 11.98 12.03
CA ALA A 152 6.36 10.73 12.43
C ALA A 152 7.86 10.85 12.71
N SER A 153 8.54 11.89 12.19
CA SER A 153 9.90 12.25 12.64
C SER A 153 9.97 12.62 14.12
N GLY A 154 8.84 12.95 14.76
CA GLY A 154 8.70 13.14 16.21
C GLY A 154 8.03 11.98 16.94
N MET A 155 7.81 10.84 16.28
CA MET A 155 7.12 9.71 16.88
C MET A 155 8.04 8.90 17.77
N ASP A 156 7.73 8.92 19.06
CA ASP A 156 8.45 8.13 20.07
C ASP A 156 7.95 6.67 20.07
N VAL A 157 8.38 5.89 19.06
CA VAL A 157 8.07 4.45 18.96
C VAL A 157 8.51 3.72 20.22
N ILE A 158 9.66 4.10 20.80
CA ILE A 158 10.20 3.50 22.03
C ILE A 158 9.27 3.79 23.21
N GLY A 159 8.89 5.06 23.42
CA GLY A 159 7.93 5.44 24.46
C GLY A 159 6.57 4.77 24.30
N LYS A 160 6.13 4.52 23.06
CA LYS A 160 4.91 3.76 22.77
C LYS A 160 5.04 2.26 23.07
N ILE A 161 6.21 1.65 22.84
CA ILE A 161 6.48 0.29 23.31
C ILE A 161 6.45 0.22 24.84
N ASP A 162 7.00 1.23 25.53
CA ASP A 162 6.99 1.29 26.99
C ASP A 162 5.56 1.46 27.56
N GLU A 163 4.68 2.17 26.83
CA GLU A 163 3.25 2.26 27.15
C GLU A 163 2.57 0.88 27.01
N VAL A 164 2.76 0.19 25.88
CA VAL A 164 2.25 -1.19 25.68
C VAL A 164 2.80 -2.14 26.75
N GLN A 165 4.08 -1.99 27.11
CA GLN A 165 4.70 -2.78 28.18
C GLN A 165 4.04 -2.53 29.54
N THR A 166 3.73 -1.27 29.86
CA THR A 166 3.06 -0.90 31.11
C THR A 166 1.64 -1.48 31.18
N LEU A 167 0.90 -1.42 30.06
CA LEU A 167 -0.42 -2.03 29.94
C LEU A 167 -0.34 -3.56 30.08
N ALA A 168 0.64 -4.21 29.42
CA ALA A 168 0.83 -5.65 29.48
C ALA A 168 1.15 -6.13 30.91
N LYS A 169 2.00 -5.39 31.63
CA LYS A 169 2.29 -5.66 33.06
C LYS A 169 1.06 -5.47 33.93
N THR A 170 0.25 -4.44 33.66
CA THR A 170 -1.00 -4.20 34.39
C THR A 170 -2.01 -5.32 34.15
N PHE A 171 -2.18 -5.75 32.90
CA PHE A 171 -3.01 -6.91 32.55
C PHE A 171 -2.53 -8.18 33.25
N ASN A 172 -1.22 -8.39 33.32
CA ASN A 172 -0.67 -9.56 34.00
C ASN A 172 -0.95 -9.58 35.52
N LEU A 173 -1.06 -8.39 36.14
CA LEU A 173 -1.41 -8.25 37.56
C LEU A 173 -2.92 -8.38 37.83
N ASP A 174 -3.76 -7.97 36.87
CA ASP A 174 -5.22 -8.04 36.96
C ASP A 174 -5.83 -8.42 35.60
N PRO A 175 -5.83 -9.72 35.23
CA PRO A 175 -6.31 -10.17 33.93
C PRO A 175 -7.84 -9.98 33.79
N ASN A 176 -8.26 -8.89 33.16
CA ASN A 176 -9.66 -8.66 32.82
C ASN A 176 -9.83 -8.17 31.36
N ILE A 177 -11.05 -8.26 30.85
CA ILE A 177 -11.38 -7.95 29.45
C ILE A 177 -11.03 -6.49 29.10
N GLN A 178 -11.19 -5.55 30.03
CA GLN A 178 -10.89 -4.14 29.75
C GLN A 178 -9.39 -3.95 29.57
N THR A 179 -8.57 -4.45 30.50
CA THR A 179 -7.12 -4.38 30.40
C THR A 179 -6.57 -5.16 29.19
N ALA A 180 -7.16 -6.31 28.85
CA ALA A 180 -6.80 -7.06 27.65
C ALA A 180 -7.09 -6.25 26.37
N ASN A 181 -8.23 -5.57 26.36
CA ASN A 181 -8.66 -4.72 25.26
C ASN A 181 -7.76 -3.51 25.10
N ASP A 182 -7.32 -2.89 26.19
CA ASP A 182 -6.41 -1.75 26.18
C ASP A 182 -5.02 -2.15 25.65
N VAL A 183 -4.47 -3.30 26.09
CA VAL A 183 -3.23 -3.87 25.55
C VAL A 183 -3.36 -4.18 24.05
N ALA A 184 -4.41 -4.89 23.65
CA ALA A 184 -4.63 -5.29 22.26
C ALA A 184 -4.76 -4.07 21.33
N LYS A 185 -5.53 -3.07 21.77
CA LYS A 185 -5.76 -1.83 21.04
C LYS A 185 -4.45 -1.06 20.85
N GLU A 186 -3.73 -0.76 21.92
CA GLU A 186 -2.49 0.02 21.85
C GLU A 186 -1.41 -0.71 21.04
N ALA A 187 -1.31 -2.03 21.21
CA ALA A 187 -0.39 -2.86 20.43
C ALA A 187 -0.67 -2.75 18.92
N VAL A 188 -1.92 -2.92 18.47
CA VAL A 188 -2.26 -2.83 17.04
C VAL A 188 -2.08 -1.41 16.51
N ASN A 189 -2.42 -0.39 17.29
CA ASN A 189 -2.19 0.99 16.91
C ASN A 189 -0.70 1.24 16.64
N LEU A 190 0.16 0.77 17.54
CA LEU A 190 1.61 0.86 17.38
C LEU A 190 2.15 0.03 16.21
N GLN A 191 1.61 -1.16 15.92
CA GLN A 191 1.98 -1.93 14.73
C GLN A 191 1.70 -1.14 13.44
N ASN A 192 0.49 -0.59 13.33
CA ASN A 192 0.09 0.19 12.15
C ASN A 192 0.92 1.46 12.01
N LEU A 193 1.15 2.14 13.13
CA LEU A 193 1.94 3.36 13.20
C LEU A 193 3.40 3.11 12.81
N PHE A 194 3.99 2.00 13.27
CA PHE A 194 5.32 1.56 12.90
C PHE A 194 5.43 1.20 11.41
N ASN A 195 4.40 0.55 10.83
CA ASN A 195 4.37 0.24 9.40
C ASN A 195 4.43 1.52 8.55
N GLU A 196 3.80 2.61 8.99
CA GLU A 196 3.89 3.91 8.30
C GLU A 196 5.23 4.60 8.55
N TYR A 197 5.71 4.61 9.81
CA TYR A 197 7.02 5.15 10.15
C TYR A 197 8.14 4.49 9.34
N SER A 198 8.11 3.16 9.23
CA SER A 198 9.16 2.42 8.50
C SER A 198 9.14 2.61 6.99
N LYS A 199 7.96 2.88 6.40
CA LYS A 199 7.86 3.26 4.98
C LYS A 199 8.43 4.64 4.68
N GLN A 200 8.50 5.51 5.70
CA GLN A 200 8.97 6.90 5.59
C GLN A 200 10.42 7.05 6.05
N SER A 201 10.90 6.18 6.95
CA SER A 201 12.25 6.25 7.48
C SER A 201 13.30 6.04 6.39
N SER A 202 14.29 6.93 6.35
CA SER A 202 15.51 6.77 5.54
C SER A 202 16.52 5.81 6.18
N LYS A 203 16.34 5.45 7.46
CA LYS A 203 17.18 4.45 8.13
C LYS A 203 16.88 3.06 7.56
N SER A 204 17.88 2.21 7.51
CA SER A 204 17.65 0.80 7.17
C SER A 204 16.72 0.14 8.19
N CYS A 205 16.06 -0.95 7.78
CA CYS A 205 15.23 -1.72 8.70
C CYS A 205 16.03 -2.20 9.91
N GLU A 206 17.26 -2.69 9.69
CA GLU A 206 18.13 -3.18 10.76
C GLU A 206 18.47 -2.06 11.75
N GLU A 207 18.89 -0.89 11.28
CA GLU A 207 19.16 0.25 12.15
C GLU A 207 17.93 0.67 12.96
N THR A 208 16.76 0.69 12.30
CA THR A 208 15.49 1.02 12.95
C THR A 208 15.12 0.00 14.03
N MET A 209 15.25 -1.29 13.74
CA MET A 209 14.95 -2.34 14.71
C MET A 209 15.97 -2.39 15.85
N THR A 210 17.26 -2.23 15.57
CA THR A 210 18.30 -2.16 16.61
C THR A 210 18.11 -0.92 17.51
N GLU A 211 17.64 0.21 16.98
CA GLU A 211 17.30 1.38 17.80
C GLU A 211 16.11 1.12 18.73
N ILE A 212 15.07 0.44 18.24
CA ILE A 212 13.84 0.16 18.99
C ILE A 212 14.03 -0.95 20.02
N PHE A 213 14.67 -2.04 19.61
CA PHE A 213 14.81 -3.26 20.38
C PHE A 213 16.13 -3.38 21.11
N GLY A 214 17.21 -2.77 20.62
CA GLY A 214 18.57 -3.05 21.08
C GLY A 214 19.17 -4.28 20.38
N GLU A 215 20.48 -4.26 20.15
CA GLU A 215 21.20 -5.34 19.46
C GLU A 215 21.16 -6.66 20.26
N GLU A 216 21.04 -6.58 21.59
CA GLU A 216 20.91 -7.73 22.47
C GLU A 216 19.59 -8.51 22.28
N ASN A 217 18.59 -7.91 21.64
CA ASN A 217 17.30 -8.52 21.36
C ASN A 217 17.22 -9.06 19.91
N LYS A 218 18.30 -8.97 19.13
CA LYS A 218 18.41 -9.61 17.81
C LYS A 218 18.62 -11.12 17.98
N LYS A 219 17.77 -11.95 17.36
CA LYS A 219 17.84 -13.41 17.48
C LYS A 219 18.82 -14.05 16.49
N SER A 220 18.45 -14.11 15.22
CA SER A 220 19.30 -14.65 14.16
C SER A 220 18.80 -14.21 12.78
N ASP A 221 19.71 -14.28 11.81
CA ASP A 221 19.38 -14.09 10.40
C ASP A 221 18.88 -15.43 9.83
N LEU A 222 17.69 -15.42 9.24
CA LEU A 222 17.01 -16.57 8.69
C LEU A 222 17.01 -16.50 7.17
N GLU A 223 17.43 -17.59 6.51
CA GLU A 223 17.26 -17.76 5.07
C GLU A 223 16.01 -18.62 4.82
N ILE A 224 14.93 -17.98 4.38
CA ILE A 224 13.64 -18.64 4.18
C ILE A 224 13.42 -18.89 2.69
N SER A 225 13.22 -20.17 2.34
CA SER A 225 12.79 -20.57 1.00
C SER A 225 11.26 -20.60 0.95
N VAL A 226 10.69 -20.01 -0.10
CA VAL A 226 9.25 -19.98 -0.34
C VAL A 226 8.96 -20.71 -1.64
N LYS A 227 8.05 -21.68 -1.59
CA LYS A 227 7.54 -22.39 -2.75
C LYS A 227 6.04 -22.14 -2.86
N GLN A 228 5.62 -21.46 -3.90
CA GLN A 228 4.21 -21.20 -4.21
C GLN A 228 3.74 -22.15 -5.30
N TYR A 229 2.64 -22.85 -5.05
CA TYR A 229 2.04 -23.82 -5.95
C TYR A 229 0.66 -23.33 -6.38
N GLU A 230 0.43 -23.21 -7.70
CA GLU A 230 -0.86 -22.83 -8.27
C GLU A 230 -1.79 -24.04 -8.30
N ILE A 231 -2.69 -24.13 -7.31
CA ILE A 231 -3.59 -25.28 -7.15
C ILE A 231 -4.74 -25.22 -8.16
N HIS A 232 -5.25 -24.01 -8.41
CA HIS A 232 -6.37 -23.77 -9.30
C HIS A 232 -6.31 -22.35 -9.86
N ASN A 233 -6.82 -22.16 -11.09
CA ASN A 233 -6.91 -20.87 -11.77
C ASN A 233 -8.16 -20.86 -12.65
N ASP A 234 -9.14 -20.04 -12.28
CA ASP A 234 -10.37 -19.82 -13.05
C ASP A 234 -10.66 -18.32 -13.12
N LYS A 235 -10.72 -17.77 -14.34
CA LYS A 235 -11.06 -16.35 -14.62
C LYS A 235 -10.24 -15.32 -13.82
N GLY A 236 -8.94 -15.56 -13.66
CA GLY A 236 -8.06 -14.62 -12.94
C GLY A 236 -8.01 -14.82 -11.42
N LEU A 237 -8.92 -15.63 -10.87
CA LEU A 237 -8.90 -16.05 -9.47
C LEU A 237 -8.05 -17.32 -9.32
N LYS A 238 -6.90 -17.19 -8.69
CA LYS A 238 -5.97 -18.29 -8.39
C LYS A 238 -6.09 -18.74 -6.95
N THR A 239 -5.85 -20.03 -6.71
CA THR A 239 -5.62 -20.56 -5.36
C THR A 239 -4.17 -20.98 -5.24
N ILE A 240 -3.46 -20.38 -4.29
CA ILE A 240 -2.03 -20.59 -4.08
C ILE A 240 -1.80 -21.33 -2.76
N ALA A 241 -1.01 -22.39 -2.81
CA ALA A 241 -0.42 -23.00 -1.62
C ALA A 241 1.03 -22.52 -1.49
N GLU A 242 1.34 -21.86 -0.38
CA GLU A 242 2.66 -21.31 -0.09
C GLU A 242 3.34 -22.12 1.01
N VAL A 243 4.42 -22.82 0.66
CA VAL A 243 5.25 -23.58 1.58
C VAL A 243 6.51 -22.77 1.87
N GLN A 244 6.65 -22.28 3.09
CA GLN A 244 7.85 -21.61 3.58
C GLN A 244 8.68 -22.59 4.42
N SER A 245 9.98 -22.70 4.16
CA SER A 245 10.89 -23.50 4.97
C SER A 245 12.18 -22.76 5.26
N CYS A 246 12.72 -22.97 6.46
CA CYS A 246 14.04 -22.48 6.84
C CYS A 246 15.01 -23.66 7.02
N ASP A 247 15.71 -23.99 5.93
CA ASP A 247 16.62 -25.14 5.90
C ASP A 247 17.95 -24.82 6.63
N ASN A 248 18.34 -23.54 6.60
CA ASN A 248 19.60 -22.96 7.10
C ASN A 248 19.43 -22.05 8.33
N CYS A 249 18.37 -22.24 9.14
CA CYS A 249 18.23 -21.56 10.42
C CYS A 249 19.44 -21.90 11.33
N GLN A 250 20.45 -21.02 11.38
CA GLN A 250 21.64 -21.16 12.22
C GLN A 250 21.48 -20.28 13.46
N GLY A 251 21.19 -20.90 14.60
CA GLY A 251 21.06 -20.24 15.89
C GLY A 251 20.71 -21.27 16.95
N GLN A 252 21.17 -21.08 18.19
CA GLN A 252 20.80 -22.01 19.28
C GLN A 252 19.27 -22.00 19.52
N ASP A 253 18.59 -20.92 19.12
CA ASP A 253 17.17 -20.67 19.41
C ASP A 253 16.25 -20.69 18.18
N THR A 254 16.79 -20.88 16.97
CA THR A 254 15.99 -20.88 15.74
C THR A 254 15.93 -22.26 15.11
N TRP A 255 14.73 -22.84 15.12
CA TRP A 255 14.50 -24.21 14.68
C TRP A 255 14.12 -24.25 13.20
N LYS A 256 14.41 -25.36 12.55
CA LYS A 256 13.95 -25.61 11.18
C LYS A 256 12.43 -25.79 11.20
N PHE A 257 11.71 -24.90 10.53
CA PHE A 257 10.25 -24.94 10.47
C PHE A 257 9.75 -25.10 9.04
N ILE A 258 8.50 -25.55 8.92
CA ILE A 258 7.75 -25.56 7.65
C ILE A 258 6.38 -24.95 7.91
N LYS A 259 6.15 -23.79 7.31
CA LYS A 259 4.85 -23.12 7.34
C LYS A 259 4.15 -23.34 6.01
N VAL A 260 2.89 -23.73 6.05
CA VAL A 260 2.07 -23.93 4.85
C VAL A 260 0.84 -23.04 4.97
N ASN A 261 0.74 -22.06 4.07
CA ASN A 261 -0.38 -21.14 3.99
C ASN A 261 -1.13 -21.38 2.68
N PHE A 262 -2.42 -21.13 2.70
CA PHE A 262 -3.25 -21.14 1.49
C PHE A 262 -3.98 -19.82 1.38
N PHE A 263 -4.01 -19.24 0.19
CA PHE A 263 -4.75 -18.00 -0.06
C PHE A 263 -5.31 -17.96 -1.48
N LEU A 264 -6.30 -17.09 -1.66
CA LEU A 264 -6.83 -16.75 -2.98
C LEU A 264 -6.13 -15.49 -3.47
N GLU A 265 -5.82 -15.47 -4.75
CA GLU A 265 -5.24 -14.32 -5.45
C GLU A 265 -6.20 -13.94 -6.58
N ASP A 266 -6.74 -12.72 -6.55
CA ASP A 266 -7.59 -12.18 -7.61
C ASP A 266 -6.82 -11.10 -8.35
N ASN A 267 -6.46 -11.36 -9.61
CA ASN A 267 -5.66 -10.45 -10.44
C ASN A 267 -4.37 -9.97 -9.75
N GLY A 268 -3.65 -10.88 -9.10
CA GLY A 268 -2.40 -10.60 -8.41
C GLY A 268 -2.54 -10.17 -6.94
N GLU A 269 -3.73 -9.72 -6.51
CA GLU A 269 -3.95 -9.31 -5.13
C GLU A 269 -4.37 -10.49 -4.25
N LYS A 270 -3.66 -10.67 -3.12
CA LYS A 270 -4.09 -11.63 -2.09
C LYS A 270 -5.42 -11.17 -1.50
N ILE A 271 -6.46 -12.00 -1.63
CA ILE A 271 -7.74 -11.75 -0.98
C ILE A 271 -7.58 -12.08 0.51
N ASN A 272 -7.32 -11.06 1.31
CA ASN A 272 -7.34 -11.17 2.77
C ASN A 272 -8.74 -11.58 3.20
N ARG A 273 -8.86 -12.79 3.74
CA ARG A 273 -10.09 -13.23 4.40
C ARG A 273 -9.85 -13.20 5.90
N PRO A 274 -10.79 -12.64 6.68
CA PRO A 274 -10.73 -12.76 8.12
C PRO A 274 -10.78 -14.25 8.45
N PHE A 275 -9.69 -14.76 9.01
CA PHE A 275 -9.64 -16.12 9.52
C PHE A 275 -10.58 -16.18 10.72
N THR A 276 -11.47 -17.16 10.72
CA THR A 276 -12.28 -17.41 11.90
C THR A 276 -11.45 -18.29 12.82
N SER A 277 -10.79 -17.68 13.80
CA SER A 277 -9.92 -18.34 14.79
C SER A 277 -10.53 -19.53 15.54
N ASP A 278 -11.81 -19.83 15.31
CA ASP A 278 -12.59 -20.89 15.95
C ASP A 278 -12.36 -22.29 15.33
N SER A 279 -11.35 -22.48 14.48
CA SER A 279 -11.00 -23.81 14.03
C SER A 279 -10.53 -24.67 15.22
N ASN A 280 -11.26 -25.76 15.53
CA ASN A 280 -11.01 -26.66 16.66
C ASN A 280 -9.64 -27.38 16.54
N LYS A 281 -8.54 -26.69 16.88
CA LYS A 281 -7.19 -27.25 16.99
C LYS A 281 -7.19 -28.56 17.80
N GLU A 282 -7.97 -28.58 18.89
CA GLU A 282 -8.22 -29.71 19.79
C GLU A 282 -8.60 -31.01 19.05
N MET A 283 -9.30 -30.94 17.91
CA MET A 283 -9.70 -32.13 17.14
C MET A 283 -8.51 -32.90 16.54
N PHE A 284 -7.34 -32.27 16.42
CA PHE A 284 -6.15 -32.86 15.83
C PHE A 284 -5.03 -33.12 16.85
N GLU A 285 -5.21 -32.71 18.11
CA GLU A 285 -4.21 -32.86 19.17
C GLU A 285 -3.91 -34.32 19.51
N ASP A 286 -4.83 -35.25 19.24
CA ASP A 286 -4.60 -36.69 19.43
C ASP A 286 -3.97 -37.37 18.19
N PHE A 287 -3.85 -36.67 17.06
CA PHE A 287 -3.43 -37.30 15.80
C PHE A 287 -1.91 -37.47 15.75
N GLY A 288 -1.42 -38.69 15.54
CA GLY A 288 -0.02 -38.91 15.19
C GLY A 288 0.33 -38.38 13.79
N ALA A 289 1.62 -38.26 13.47
CA ALA A 289 2.10 -37.73 12.19
C ALA A 289 1.44 -38.38 10.95
N THR A 290 1.25 -39.71 10.97
CA THR A 290 0.56 -40.43 9.87
C THR A 290 -0.90 -40.02 9.69
N ALA A 291 -1.63 -39.79 10.79
CA ALA A 291 -3.02 -39.36 10.74
C ALA A 291 -3.14 -37.91 10.27
N LEU A 292 -2.23 -37.03 10.71
CA LEU A 292 -2.14 -35.64 10.23
C LEU A 292 -1.86 -35.59 8.72
N LYS A 293 -0.89 -36.36 8.22
CA LYS A 293 -0.60 -36.49 6.78
C LYS A 293 -1.84 -36.91 5.98
N GLN A 294 -2.55 -37.94 6.46
CA GLN A 294 -3.75 -38.43 5.78
C GLN A 294 -4.87 -37.39 5.78
N GLU A 295 -5.03 -36.63 6.85
CA GLU A 295 -6.06 -35.60 6.94
C GLU A 295 -5.76 -34.39 6.05
N ILE A 296 -4.49 -34.03 5.88
CA ILE A 296 -4.07 -33.02 4.89
C ILE A 296 -4.39 -33.52 3.46
N ILE A 297 -4.07 -34.79 3.13
CA ILE A 297 -4.41 -35.38 1.82
C ILE A 297 -5.93 -35.33 1.58
N ASN A 298 -6.72 -35.73 2.57
CA ASN A 298 -8.18 -35.71 2.48
C ASN A 298 -8.71 -34.29 2.25
N SER A 299 -8.18 -33.32 3.00
CA SER A 299 -8.56 -31.91 2.89
C SER A 299 -8.16 -31.32 1.53
N MET A 300 -6.99 -31.68 1.00
CA MET A 300 -6.57 -31.28 -0.35
C MET A 300 -7.50 -31.81 -1.45
N ASN A 301 -7.99 -33.06 -1.32
CA ASN A 301 -8.95 -33.62 -2.27
C ASN A 301 -10.28 -32.84 -2.24
N ILE A 302 -10.79 -32.53 -1.04
CA ILE A 302 -12.01 -31.72 -0.88
C ILE A 302 -11.79 -30.31 -1.44
N LEU A 303 -10.64 -29.70 -1.18
CA LEU A 303 -10.28 -28.39 -1.70
C LEU A 303 -10.35 -28.37 -3.23
N ASN A 304 -9.74 -29.35 -3.90
CA ASN A 304 -9.75 -29.47 -5.36
C ASN A 304 -11.17 -29.63 -5.94
N GLU A 305 -12.02 -30.43 -5.29
CA GLU A 305 -13.42 -30.59 -5.69
C GLU A 305 -14.20 -29.27 -5.57
N LEU A 306 -14.00 -28.52 -4.47
CA LEU A 306 -14.68 -27.24 -4.23
C LEU A 306 -14.21 -26.14 -5.19
N LEU A 307 -12.91 -26.07 -5.48
CA LEU A 307 -12.34 -25.14 -6.44
C LEU A 307 -12.87 -25.43 -7.85
N SER A 308 -12.89 -26.70 -8.26
CA SER A 308 -13.45 -27.12 -9.55
C SER A 308 -14.95 -26.83 -9.70
N ALA A 309 -15.67 -26.77 -8.58
CA ALA A 309 -17.08 -26.38 -8.53
C ALA A 309 -17.32 -24.86 -8.44
N GLY A 310 -16.26 -24.05 -8.39
CA GLY A 310 -16.34 -22.59 -8.20
C GLY A 310 -16.82 -22.18 -6.80
N ASN A 311 -16.75 -23.06 -5.80
CA ASN A 311 -17.19 -22.79 -4.43
C ASN A 311 -16.04 -22.26 -3.56
N TYR A 312 -15.52 -21.08 -3.89
CA TYR A 312 -14.37 -20.47 -3.22
C TYR A 312 -14.60 -20.15 -1.74
N ARG A 313 -15.86 -20.00 -1.31
CA ARG A 313 -16.18 -19.78 0.11
C ARG A 313 -15.90 -21.03 0.93
N ALA A 314 -16.45 -22.17 0.51
CA ALA A 314 -16.21 -23.44 1.20
C ALA A 314 -14.74 -23.88 1.05
N ALA A 315 -14.12 -23.62 -0.11
CA ALA A 315 -12.71 -23.88 -0.33
C ALA A 315 -11.83 -23.19 0.73
N ALA A 316 -12.12 -21.93 1.08
CA ALA A 316 -11.34 -21.21 2.09
C ALA A 316 -11.43 -21.83 3.50
N SER A 317 -12.58 -22.36 3.89
CA SER A 317 -12.69 -23.09 5.16
C SER A 317 -11.85 -24.37 5.18
N VAL A 318 -11.67 -25.02 4.02
CA VAL A 318 -10.80 -26.20 3.89
C VAL A 318 -9.32 -25.79 3.88
N MET A 319 -8.98 -24.68 3.24
CA MET A 319 -7.64 -24.07 3.30
C MET A 319 -7.21 -23.78 4.74
N GLU A 320 -8.07 -23.12 5.52
CA GLU A 320 -7.87 -22.84 6.95
C GLU A 320 -7.69 -24.13 7.75
N ARG A 321 -8.53 -25.15 7.49
CA ARG A 321 -8.38 -26.46 8.13
C ARG A 321 -7.01 -27.10 7.87
N ILE A 322 -6.49 -27.01 6.63
CA ILE A 322 -5.16 -27.55 6.30
C ILE A 322 -4.07 -26.82 7.08
N GLU A 323 -4.16 -25.49 7.18
CA GLU A 323 -3.20 -24.67 7.94
C GLU A 323 -3.19 -25.07 9.43
N VAL A 324 -4.37 -25.26 10.03
CA VAL A 324 -4.51 -25.73 11.43
C VAL A 324 -3.88 -27.10 11.63
N ILE A 325 -4.14 -28.05 10.73
CA ILE A 325 -3.53 -29.39 10.81
C ILE A 325 -2.01 -29.30 10.67
N ASN A 326 -1.50 -28.43 9.78
CA ASN A 326 -0.07 -28.21 9.63
C ASN A 326 0.56 -27.58 10.89
N ASN A 327 -0.12 -26.62 11.53
CA ASN A 327 0.36 -25.99 12.76
C ASN A 327 0.42 -26.99 13.93
N VAL A 328 -0.61 -27.84 14.10
CA VAL A 328 -0.58 -28.94 15.08
C VAL A 328 0.57 -29.91 14.78
N TRP A 329 0.82 -30.22 13.50
CA TRP A 329 1.94 -31.08 13.13
C TRP A 329 3.30 -30.42 13.39
N ASP A 330 3.44 -29.11 13.16
CA ASP A 330 4.64 -28.35 13.47
C ASP A 330 4.96 -28.37 14.96
N GLU A 331 3.98 -28.03 15.80
CA GLU A 331 4.12 -28.05 17.26
C GLU A 331 4.56 -29.43 17.78
N LYS A 332 3.90 -30.50 17.32
CA LYS A 332 4.29 -31.88 17.68
C LYS A 332 5.66 -32.28 17.16
N SER A 333 6.04 -31.83 15.96
CA SER A 333 7.35 -32.13 15.38
C SER A 333 8.49 -31.46 16.14
N ASN A 334 8.19 -30.32 16.78
CA ASN A 334 9.15 -29.54 17.54
C ASN A 334 9.19 -29.95 19.03
N ASN A 335 8.06 -30.37 19.61
CA ASN A 335 7.97 -30.85 21.00
C ASN A 335 8.39 -32.33 21.15
N VAL A 336 9.68 -32.60 20.90
CA VAL A 336 10.26 -33.97 20.96
C VAL A 336 10.84 -34.31 22.33
N TRP A 337 10.82 -33.40 23.30
CA TRP A 337 11.50 -33.56 24.59
C TRP A 337 11.08 -34.81 25.35
N ASN A 338 9.78 -35.10 25.38
CA ASN A 338 9.23 -36.27 26.06
C ASN A 338 9.72 -37.61 25.48
N GLU A 339 10.03 -37.65 24.17
CA GLU A 339 10.56 -38.85 23.52
C GLU A 339 12.05 -39.08 23.84
N ILE A 340 12.76 -38.00 24.22
CA ILE A 340 14.22 -37.95 24.21
C ILE A 340 14.80 -37.79 25.62
N LYS A 341 13.95 -37.54 26.63
CA LYS A 341 14.36 -37.38 28.03
C LYS A 341 15.21 -38.53 28.59
N SER A 342 15.13 -39.73 27.99
CA SER A 342 15.96 -40.90 28.36
C SER A 342 17.27 -41.04 27.58
N ALA A 343 17.57 -40.17 26.61
CA ALA A 343 18.80 -40.23 25.82
C ALA A 343 20.01 -39.79 26.64
N SER A 344 21.19 -40.38 26.37
CA SER A 344 22.45 -40.04 27.05
C SER A 344 22.95 -38.63 26.74
N SER A 345 22.44 -37.99 25.69
CA SER A 345 22.71 -36.60 25.32
C SER A 345 21.44 -35.95 24.75
N PRO A 346 20.50 -35.52 25.62
CA PRO A 346 19.16 -35.07 25.21
C PRO A 346 19.18 -33.96 24.16
N LYS A 347 20.05 -32.93 24.30
CA LYS A 347 20.14 -31.81 23.35
C LYS A 347 20.52 -32.23 21.92
N ILE A 348 21.46 -33.17 21.77
CA ILE A 348 21.90 -33.67 20.45
C ILE A 348 20.80 -34.55 19.83
N ALA A 349 20.21 -35.43 20.63
CA ALA A 349 19.14 -36.30 20.17
C ALA A 349 17.89 -35.50 19.77
N GLU A 350 17.58 -34.43 20.51
CA GLU A 350 16.53 -33.47 20.18
C GLU A 350 16.79 -32.75 18.85
N ALA A 351 17.98 -32.17 18.66
CA ALA A 351 18.35 -31.52 17.42
C ALA A 351 18.25 -32.48 16.21
N ASN A 352 18.69 -33.74 16.37
CA ASN A 352 18.60 -34.76 15.34
C ASN A 352 17.15 -35.15 15.04
N LYS A 353 16.32 -35.35 16.07
CA LYS A 353 14.91 -35.74 15.90
C LYS A 353 14.10 -34.63 15.24
N ARG A 354 14.30 -33.37 15.65
CA ARG A 354 13.69 -32.21 14.98
C ARG A 354 14.11 -32.12 13.52
N THR A 355 15.39 -32.38 13.22
CA THR A 355 15.89 -32.41 11.82
C THR A 355 15.23 -33.54 11.01
N GLU A 356 15.06 -34.73 11.57
CA GLU A 356 14.35 -35.84 10.93
C GLU A 356 12.88 -35.47 10.64
N ASN A 357 12.17 -34.95 11.64
CA ASN A 357 10.77 -34.53 11.52
C ASN A 357 10.61 -33.42 10.45
N PHE A 358 11.54 -32.46 10.42
CA PHE A 358 11.59 -31.43 9.39
C PHE A 358 11.76 -32.03 7.98
N LEU A 359 12.71 -32.95 7.79
CA LEU A 359 12.94 -33.57 6.49
C LEU A 359 11.72 -34.38 6.01
N ASP A 360 11.08 -35.13 6.92
CA ASP A 360 9.86 -35.89 6.63
C ASP A 360 8.71 -34.97 6.19
N ARG A 361 8.49 -33.85 6.89
CA ARG A 361 7.49 -32.85 6.53
C ARG A 361 7.79 -32.17 5.19
N ASN A 362 9.04 -31.78 4.96
CA ASN A 362 9.44 -31.13 3.71
C ASN A 362 9.22 -32.08 2.54
N GLN A 363 9.63 -33.35 2.68
CA GLN A 363 9.41 -34.37 1.66
C GLN A 363 7.93 -34.61 1.41
N PHE A 364 7.10 -34.66 2.46
CA PHE A 364 5.65 -34.80 2.34
C PHE A 364 5.03 -33.67 1.51
N PHE A 365 5.26 -32.41 1.84
CA PHE A 365 4.66 -31.29 1.10
C PHE A 365 5.21 -31.17 -0.32
N ASN A 366 6.51 -31.40 -0.53
CA ASN A 366 7.07 -31.41 -1.88
C ASN A 366 6.44 -32.52 -2.74
N SER A 367 6.17 -33.70 -2.17
CA SER A 367 5.51 -34.81 -2.88
C SER A 367 4.02 -34.55 -3.11
N LEU A 368 3.32 -33.98 -2.13
CA LEU A 368 1.89 -33.68 -2.22
C LEU A 368 1.58 -32.63 -3.30
N LEU A 369 2.49 -31.68 -3.48
CA LEU A 369 2.31 -30.54 -4.38
C LEU A 369 3.12 -30.63 -5.68
N GLN A 370 3.81 -31.75 -5.94
CA GLN A 370 4.75 -31.88 -7.08
C GLN A 370 4.11 -31.68 -8.45
N ASP A 371 2.81 -31.98 -8.58
CA ASP A 371 2.09 -31.96 -9.85
C ASP A 371 1.53 -30.57 -10.21
N TYR A 372 1.62 -29.59 -9.29
CA TYR A 372 1.14 -28.22 -9.53
C TYR A 372 2.27 -27.31 -10.04
N PRO A 373 1.96 -26.31 -10.89
CA PRO A 373 2.93 -25.29 -11.28
C PRO A 373 3.54 -24.61 -10.05
N LYS A 374 4.87 -24.60 -9.97
CA LYS A 374 5.62 -24.11 -8.80
C LYS A 374 6.45 -22.89 -9.14
N ARG A 375 6.42 -21.88 -8.28
CA ARG A 375 7.36 -20.75 -8.23
C ARG A 375 8.18 -20.85 -6.94
N THR A 376 9.49 -20.64 -7.04
CA THR A 376 10.38 -20.62 -5.87
C THR A 376 10.97 -19.22 -5.72
N SER A 377 10.95 -18.69 -4.51
CA SER A 377 11.66 -17.49 -4.12
C SER A 377 12.40 -17.71 -2.80
N TYR A 378 13.29 -16.79 -2.46
CA TYR A 378 14.08 -16.80 -1.24
C TYR A 378 14.06 -15.40 -0.65
N TYR A 379 14.04 -15.29 0.68
CA TYR A 379 14.21 -14.04 1.37
C TYR A 379 15.04 -14.23 2.64
N GLU A 380 15.80 -13.20 2.99
CA GLU A 380 16.50 -13.11 4.26
C GLU A 380 15.58 -12.44 5.28
N GLN A 381 15.55 -12.94 6.50
CA GLN A 381 14.72 -12.40 7.57
C GLN A 381 15.55 -12.23 8.84
N GLN A 382 15.61 -11.02 9.38
CA GLN A 382 16.20 -10.75 10.68
C GLN A 382 15.08 -10.56 11.69
N GLU A 383 15.17 -11.26 12.82
CA GLU A 383 14.19 -11.19 13.89
C GLU A 383 14.76 -10.50 15.13
N PHE A 384 13.94 -9.63 15.71
CA PHE A 384 14.17 -8.97 17.00
C PHE A 384 13.01 -9.35 17.91
N GLU A 385 13.29 -9.68 19.16
CA GLU A 385 12.24 -9.97 20.14
C GLU A 385 12.61 -9.38 21.50
N LYS A 386 11.73 -8.54 22.04
CA LYS A 386 11.84 -7.98 23.40
C LYS A 386 10.65 -8.42 24.22
N ILE A 387 10.94 -9.16 25.30
CA ILE A 387 9.93 -9.56 26.29
C ILE A 387 9.49 -8.32 27.07
N LEU A 388 8.21 -7.96 26.99
CA LEU A 388 7.65 -6.79 27.64
C LEU A 388 7.09 -7.12 29.02
N SER A 389 6.38 -8.25 29.14
CA SER A 389 5.87 -8.77 30.39
C SER A 389 6.13 -10.27 30.46
N GLN A 390 6.53 -10.74 31.63
CA GLN A 390 6.68 -12.15 31.93
C GLN A 390 6.24 -12.37 33.38
N SER A 391 5.33 -13.33 33.59
CA SER A 391 5.16 -13.95 34.90
C SER A 391 5.25 -15.45 34.74
N ILE A 392 6.00 -16.06 35.64
CA ILE A 392 5.92 -17.49 35.84
C ILE A 392 4.59 -17.71 36.58
N LYS A 393 3.73 -18.56 36.03
CA LYS A 393 2.60 -19.06 36.79
C LYS A 393 3.25 -19.90 37.90
N GLU A 394 3.34 -19.38 39.13
CA GLU A 394 3.75 -20.18 40.31
C GLU A 394 2.66 -21.25 40.51
N ASN A 395 2.73 -22.29 39.68
CA ASN A 395 1.77 -23.38 39.64
C ASN A 395 2.14 -24.38 40.73
N GLY A 396 1.69 -24.05 41.94
CA GLY A 396 1.15 -25.04 42.85
C GLY A 396 0.02 -24.41 43.63
N GLU A 397 -1.11 -25.11 43.74
CA GLU A 397 -1.98 -24.88 44.89
C GLU A 397 -1.16 -25.25 46.12
N GLU A 398 -0.78 -24.24 46.92
CA GLU A 398 -0.09 -24.49 48.18
C GLU A 398 -1.06 -25.18 49.15
N ILE A 399 -0.85 -26.46 49.45
CA ILE A 399 -1.66 -27.18 50.42
C ILE A 399 -1.12 -26.81 51.79
N CYS A 400 -1.69 -25.77 52.38
CA CYS A 400 -1.27 -25.14 53.63
C CYS A 400 -1.19 -26.03 54.90
N ALA A 401 -1.46 -27.34 54.77
CA ALA A 401 -1.53 -28.30 55.86
C ALA A 401 -0.61 -29.52 55.67
N ASN A 402 0.15 -29.63 54.58
CA ASN A 402 0.89 -30.86 54.26
C ASN A 402 2.39 -30.79 54.56
N LYS A 403 2.94 -29.62 54.91
CA LYS A 403 4.38 -29.38 55.17
C LYS A 403 5.27 -29.64 53.97
N ILE A 404 4.74 -29.48 52.78
CA ILE A 404 5.44 -29.55 51.52
C ILE A 404 5.30 -28.17 50.89
N ASP A 405 6.39 -27.66 50.33
CA ASP A 405 6.36 -26.51 49.44
C ASP A 405 5.82 -27.03 48.10
N ASP A 406 4.49 -26.99 47.96
CA ASP A 406 3.79 -27.64 46.84
C ASP A 406 3.90 -26.82 45.56
N ASN A 407 4.13 -25.51 45.69
CA ASN A 407 4.34 -24.60 44.56
C ASN A 407 5.82 -24.32 44.27
N ALA A 408 6.73 -24.96 45.00
CA ALA A 408 8.18 -24.87 44.84
C ALA A 408 8.74 -23.44 44.96
N ASN A 409 8.12 -22.57 45.76
CA ASN A 409 8.56 -21.18 45.96
C ASN A 409 9.51 -20.99 47.17
N GLU A 410 10.01 -22.10 47.73
CA GLU A 410 10.85 -22.19 48.93
C GLU A 410 10.16 -21.77 50.24
N LYS A 411 8.86 -21.48 50.22
CA LYS A 411 8.03 -21.21 51.41
C LYS A 411 7.10 -22.41 51.63
N ILE A 412 7.01 -22.87 52.88
CA ILE A 412 6.21 -24.05 53.25
C ILE A 412 5.01 -23.62 54.09
N ASP A 413 3.81 -24.08 53.72
CA ASP A 413 2.55 -23.91 54.43
C ASP A 413 2.31 -22.43 54.81
N CYS A 414 2.18 -22.13 56.11
CA CYS A 414 1.91 -20.80 56.63
C CYS A 414 3.02 -19.77 56.40
N SER A 415 4.19 -20.20 55.93
CA SER A 415 5.25 -19.28 55.50
C SER A 415 4.97 -18.71 54.10
N ASP A 416 4.09 -19.36 53.34
CA ASP A 416 3.58 -18.88 52.06
C ASP A 416 2.47 -17.84 52.28
N ASP A 417 2.52 -16.77 51.48
CA ASP A 417 1.56 -15.68 51.51
C ASP A 417 0.16 -16.13 51.01
N LEU A 418 0.10 -17.16 50.15
CA LEU A 418 -1.13 -17.79 49.65
C LEU A 418 -1.88 -18.55 50.77
N CYS A 419 -1.18 -18.95 51.82
CA CYS A 419 -1.76 -19.70 52.93
C CYS A 419 -2.37 -18.85 54.02
N VAL A 420 -2.21 -17.51 53.98
CA VAL A 420 -2.72 -16.63 55.03
C VAL A 420 -4.25 -16.77 55.17
N GLY A 421 -4.69 -17.25 56.33
CA GLY A 421 -6.09 -17.49 56.65
C GLY A 421 -6.64 -18.86 56.23
N GLN A 422 -5.86 -19.71 55.56
CA GLN A 422 -6.23 -21.08 55.20
C GLN A 422 -6.03 -22.06 56.36
N VAL A 423 -6.71 -23.21 56.30
CA VAL A 423 -6.60 -24.28 57.30
C VAL A 423 -5.26 -24.99 57.13
N CYS A 424 -4.50 -25.09 58.21
CA CYS A 424 -3.15 -25.68 58.22
C CYS A 424 -3.02 -26.92 59.11
N GLY A 425 -4.11 -27.31 59.78
CA GLY A 425 -4.12 -28.49 60.64
C GLY A 425 -5.38 -28.58 61.50
N GLU A 426 -5.45 -29.62 62.32
CA GLU A 426 -6.48 -29.80 63.35
C GLU A 426 -5.81 -30.01 64.71
N GLU A 427 -6.25 -29.26 65.72
CA GLU A 427 -5.87 -29.47 67.12
C GLU A 427 -6.92 -30.38 67.79
N ILE A 428 -6.50 -31.56 68.25
CA ILE A 428 -7.38 -32.50 68.96
C ILE A 428 -7.29 -32.19 70.46
N SER A 429 -8.37 -31.65 71.01
CA SER A 429 -8.51 -31.41 72.45
C SER A 429 -9.42 -32.47 73.06
N THR A 430 -8.99 -33.11 74.14
CA THR A 430 -9.80 -34.08 74.87
C THR A 430 -10.50 -33.36 76.03
N ILE A 431 -11.82 -33.25 75.96
CA ILE A 431 -12.63 -32.74 77.07
C ILE A 431 -13.19 -33.93 77.84
N THR A 432 -12.95 -33.95 79.15
CA THR A 432 -13.51 -34.96 80.06
C THR A 432 -14.58 -34.27 80.90
N GLU A 433 -15.84 -34.47 80.54
CA GLU A 433 -17.00 -34.07 81.34
C GLU A 433 -17.76 -35.33 81.75
N ASP A 434 -17.99 -35.51 83.05
CA ASP A 434 -18.85 -36.55 83.62
C ASP A 434 -18.57 -38.01 83.14
N ASP A 435 -17.34 -38.50 83.31
CA ASP A 435 -16.87 -39.87 82.97
C ASP A 435 -16.87 -40.26 81.48
N GLU A 436 -17.21 -39.35 80.54
CA GLU A 436 -17.02 -39.53 79.10
C GLU A 436 -15.92 -38.61 78.55
N THR A 437 -14.97 -39.20 77.81
CA THR A 437 -13.90 -38.46 77.13
C THR A 437 -14.34 -38.21 75.69
N THR A 438 -14.54 -36.95 75.32
CA THR A 438 -14.85 -36.57 73.93
C THR A 438 -13.68 -35.83 73.31
N GLU A 439 -13.27 -36.29 72.12
CA GLU A 439 -12.27 -35.61 71.30
C GLU A 439 -12.95 -34.51 70.47
N ILE A 440 -12.56 -33.27 70.70
CA ILE A 440 -12.99 -32.11 69.92
C ILE A 440 -11.84 -31.69 69.01
N LYS A 441 -12.07 -31.79 67.71
CA LYS A 441 -11.15 -31.33 66.66
C LYS A 441 -11.41 -29.87 66.36
N THR A 442 -10.41 -29.02 66.60
CA THR A 442 -10.48 -27.58 66.31
C THR A 442 -9.59 -27.26 65.11
N PRO A 443 -10.12 -26.69 64.01
CA PRO A 443 -9.28 -26.34 62.87
C PRO A 443 -8.29 -25.22 63.23
N MET A 444 -7.03 -25.39 62.84
CA MET A 444 -5.96 -24.40 62.96
C MET A 444 -5.82 -23.65 61.62
N TYR A 445 -5.46 -22.36 61.69
CA TYR A 445 -5.33 -21.50 60.53
C TYR A 445 -3.95 -20.85 60.48
N CYS A 446 -3.44 -20.59 59.28
CA CYS A 446 -2.22 -19.81 59.11
C CYS A 446 -2.48 -18.33 59.41
N ILE A 447 -1.93 -17.83 60.51
CA ILE A 447 -2.09 -16.43 60.92
C ILE A 447 -0.70 -15.88 61.24
N SER A 448 -0.24 -14.91 60.44
CA SER A 448 1.07 -14.25 60.57
C SER A 448 2.27 -15.21 60.52
N GLY A 449 2.31 -16.11 59.53
CA GLY A 449 3.44 -17.03 59.38
C GLY A 449 3.34 -18.32 60.19
N VAL A 450 2.30 -18.51 61.01
CA VAL A 450 2.22 -19.61 61.99
C VAL A 450 0.86 -20.30 61.95
N CYS A 451 0.86 -21.63 61.97
CA CYS A 451 -0.34 -22.45 62.09
C CYS A 451 -0.87 -22.43 63.53
N GLN A 452 -1.98 -21.72 63.77
CA GLN A 452 -2.55 -21.56 65.11
C GLN A 452 -4.08 -21.54 65.10
N ALA A 453 -4.71 -22.04 66.17
CA ALA A 453 -6.15 -21.94 66.33
C ALA A 453 -6.57 -20.46 66.36
N LYS A 454 -7.66 -20.13 65.66
CA LYS A 454 -8.20 -18.76 65.65
C LYS A 454 -8.66 -18.46 67.07
N LYS A 455 -7.94 -17.60 67.81
CA LYS A 455 -8.38 -17.13 69.12
C LYS A 455 -9.75 -16.49 68.93
N GLU A 456 -10.80 -17.14 69.42
CA GLU A 456 -12.11 -16.52 69.53
C GLU A 456 -11.92 -15.28 70.40
N LYS A 457 -11.91 -14.11 69.77
CA LYS A 457 -12.16 -12.87 70.49
C LYS A 457 -13.56 -13.03 71.06
N GLU A 458 -13.68 -13.02 72.38
CA GLU A 458 -14.96 -12.77 73.05
C GLU A 458 -15.63 -11.60 72.32
N LYS A 459 -16.87 -11.81 71.88
CA LYS A 459 -17.67 -10.82 71.16
C LYS A 459 -17.83 -9.57 72.02
N GLU A 460 -16.90 -8.63 71.92
CA GLU A 460 -17.17 -7.23 72.22
C GLU A 460 -18.21 -6.76 71.20
N GLY A 461 -19.32 -6.24 71.73
CA GLY A 461 -20.51 -5.90 70.99
C GLY A 461 -20.18 -5.01 69.80
N GLN A 462 -20.58 -5.47 68.61
CA GLN A 462 -20.62 -4.62 67.43
C GLN A 462 -21.55 -3.43 67.71
N PRO A 463 -21.11 -2.18 67.46
CA PRO A 463 -22.04 -1.07 67.42
C PRO A 463 -23.01 -1.29 66.26
N ILE A 464 -24.30 -1.31 66.59
CA ILE A 464 -25.40 -1.22 65.63
C ILE A 464 -25.40 0.21 65.10
N CYS A 465 -24.89 0.41 63.88
CA CYS A 465 -25.14 1.63 63.12
C CYS A 465 -26.44 1.44 62.35
N GLY A 466 -27.49 2.19 62.71
CA GLY A 466 -28.78 2.07 62.03
C GLY A 466 -30.01 2.71 62.68
N ASN A 467 -29.88 3.58 63.67
CA ASN A 467 -31.05 4.17 64.33
C ASN A 467 -31.13 5.66 64.02
N LYS A 468 -31.94 5.99 62.99
CA LYS A 468 -32.32 7.35 62.58
C LYS A 468 -33.11 8.09 63.68
N ILE A 469 -32.48 8.47 64.77
CA ILE A 469 -33.07 9.33 65.80
C ILE A 469 -32.08 10.44 66.12
N CYS A 470 -32.43 11.69 65.79
CA CYS A 470 -31.70 12.88 66.25
C CYS A 470 -31.96 13.04 67.76
N GLU A 471 -30.92 12.99 68.58
CA GLU A 471 -31.06 13.29 70.01
C GLU A 471 -31.12 14.81 70.25
N THR A 472 -31.78 15.20 71.34
CA THR A 472 -32.14 16.60 71.61
C THR A 472 -30.91 17.41 72.01
N GLY A 473 -30.38 18.21 71.09
CA GLY A 473 -29.23 19.10 71.35
C GLY A 473 -28.29 19.34 70.18
N GLU A 474 -28.50 18.70 69.03
CA GLU A 474 -27.64 18.85 67.85
C GLU A 474 -28.24 19.85 66.84
N GLU A 475 -27.51 20.94 66.54
CA GLU A 475 -27.92 21.98 65.57
C GLU A 475 -27.51 21.67 64.11
N GLN A 476 -27.15 20.43 63.77
CA GLN A 476 -26.77 20.04 62.40
C GLN A 476 -27.54 18.82 61.91
N THR A 477 -27.98 18.88 60.65
CA THR A 477 -28.89 17.91 60.01
C THR A 477 -28.19 16.61 59.63
N CYS A 478 -28.76 15.46 60.00
CA CYS A 478 -28.28 14.10 59.73
C CYS A 478 -28.30 13.66 58.24
N TYR A 479 -27.61 14.38 57.35
CA TYR A 479 -27.49 14.00 55.94
C TYR A 479 -26.05 13.67 55.50
N GLU A 480 -25.04 13.80 56.36
CA GLU A 480 -23.62 13.67 55.96
C GLU A 480 -22.94 12.33 56.29
N ASP A 481 -23.59 11.39 56.98
CA ASP A 481 -22.88 10.22 57.56
C ASP A 481 -22.84 8.95 56.69
N CYS A 482 -23.03 9.03 55.37
CA CYS A 482 -22.94 7.85 54.50
C CYS A 482 -22.38 8.13 53.10
N ARG A 483 -21.04 8.16 52.94
CA ARG A 483 -20.31 7.50 51.82
C ARG A 483 -18.77 7.64 51.92
N ILE A 484 -18.09 6.51 52.13
CA ILE A 484 -16.71 6.22 51.69
C ILE A 484 -16.76 4.76 51.18
N TYR A 485 -16.43 4.47 49.91
CA TYR A 485 -15.08 4.04 49.51
C TYR A 485 -14.82 4.16 47.98
N TYR A 486 -13.55 4.47 47.69
CA TYR A 486 -12.72 4.31 46.48
C TYR A 486 -12.50 5.48 45.49
N CYS A 487 -11.19 5.67 45.22
CA CYS A 487 -10.49 6.28 44.07
C CYS A 487 -10.05 7.76 44.15
N PRO A 488 -8.97 8.16 43.42
CA PRO A 488 -7.66 8.51 43.96
C PRO A 488 -7.33 10.01 43.85
N LEU A 489 -6.24 10.43 44.50
CA LEU A 489 -5.61 11.76 44.54
C LEU A 489 -6.14 12.80 43.53
N GLU A 490 -6.74 13.87 44.06
CA GLU A 490 -7.08 15.08 43.29
C GLU A 490 -5.83 15.92 42.97
N PRO A 491 -5.80 16.60 41.80
CA PRO A 491 -4.76 17.54 41.44
C PRO A 491 -4.78 18.76 42.36
N VAL A 492 -3.60 19.31 42.65
CA VAL A 492 -3.44 20.56 43.41
C VAL A 492 -4.05 21.71 42.62
N CYS A 493 -5.30 22.07 42.93
CA CYS A 493 -5.94 23.30 42.51
C CYS A 493 -5.63 24.40 43.53
N ILE A 494 -5.05 25.49 43.08
CA ILE A 494 -4.93 26.74 43.86
C ILE A 494 -6.35 27.28 44.05
N GLU A 495 -6.76 27.55 45.29
CA GLU A 495 -8.09 28.09 45.63
C GLU A 495 -8.35 29.41 44.89
N ARG A 496 -9.20 29.40 43.87
CA ARG A 496 -9.70 30.63 43.24
C ARG A 496 -10.60 31.37 44.23
N LYS A 497 -10.29 32.63 44.53
CA LYS A 497 -11.25 33.54 45.16
C LYS A 497 -12.40 33.80 44.18
N ILE A 498 -13.53 33.11 44.38
CA ILE A 498 -14.71 33.23 43.51
C ILE A 498 -15.49 34.51 43.80
N SER A 499 -15.38 35.07 45.02
CA SER A 499 -16.12 36.27 45.42
C SER A 499 -15.33 37.56 45.20
N CYS A 500 -15.97 38.57 44.64
CA CYS A 500 -15.42 39.91 44.44
C CYS A 500 -16.41 40.98 44.88
N ALA A 501 -15.93 42.13 45.34
CA ALA A 501 -16.75 43.33 45.54
C ALA A 501 -16.53 44.33 44.40
N VAL A 502 -15.33 44.35 43.82
CA VAL A 502 -14.96 45.13 42.66
C VAL A 502 -14.15 44.27 41.67
N PRO A 503 -14.05 44.66 40.38
CA PRO A 503 -13.35 43.87 39.37
C PRO A 503 -11.86 43.64 39.69
N ALA A 504 -11.25 44.53 40.47
CA ALA A 504 -9.86 44.39 40.94
C ALA A 504 -9.64 43.26 41.96
N ASP A 505 -10.72 42.72 42.55
CA ASP A 505 -10.64 41.58 43.46
C ASP A 505 -10.52 40.25 42.71
N CYS A 506 -10.69 40.26 41.38
CA CYS A 506 -10.63 39.09 40.53
C CYS A 506 -9.21 38.82 40.03
N GLU A 507 -8.74 37.58 40.21
CA GLU A 507 -7.51 37.13 39.56
C GLU A 507 -7.72 37.02 38.05
N ILE A 508 -6.88 37.74 37.31
CA ILE A 508 -6.94 37.78 35.84
C ILE A 508 -6.38 36.45 35.31
N PRO A 509 -7.18 35.64 34.57
CA PRO A 509 -6.71 34.40 33.98
C PRO A 509 -5.66 34.70 32.90
N LEU A 510 -4.82 33.71 32.59
CA LEU A 510 -3.76 33.83 31.56
C LEU A 510 -4.28 34.26 30.18
N CYS A 511 -5.57 34.07 29.92
CA CYS A 511 -6.23 34.47 28.69
C CYS A 511 -7.66 34.95 29.03
N GLY A 512 -7.95 36.21 28.70
CA GLY A 512 -9.27 36.82 28.87
C GLY A 512 -9.39 37.87 29.97
N ALA A 513 -10.32 38.80 29.77
CA ALA A 513 -10.66 39.84 30.73
C ALA A 513 -11.71 39.31 31.72
N VAL A 514 -11.50 39.57 33.02
CA VAL A 514 -12.44 39.24 34.09
C VAL A 514 -13.10 40.50 34.64
N ASP A 515 -14.37 40.36 35.00
CA ASP A 515 -15.15 41.41 35.65
C ASP A 515 -15.89 40.83 36.87
N CYS A 516 -16.23 41.70 37.82
CA CYS A 516 -16.98 41.30 39.01
C CYS A 516 -18.48 41.46 38.74
N VAL A 517 -19.14 40.36 38.39
CA VAL A 517 -20.57 40.35 38.03
C VAL A 517 -21.35 39.55 39.07
N ASP A 518 -22.25 40.23 39.77
CA ASP A 518 -23.08 39.68 40.86
C ASP A 518 -22.26 39.13 42.05
N GLY A 519 -21.14 39.80 42.36
CA GLY A 519 -20.25 39.39 43.44
C GLY A 519 -19.39 38.17 43.12
N GLN A 520 -19.35 37.75 41.84
CA GLN A 520 -18.51 36.66 41.36
C GLN A 520 -17.64 37.09 40.19
N CYS A 521 -16.39 36.63 40.16
CA CYS A 521 -15.48 36.88 39.05
C CYS A 521 -15.90 36.08 37.82
N LYS A 522 -16.31 36.76 36.75
CA LYS A 522 -16.71 36.14 35.48
C LYS A 522 -15.82 36.65 34.34
N THR A 523 -15.40 35.75 33.47
CA THR A 523 -14.68 36.10 32.24
C THR A 523 -15.67 36.72 31.26
N ILE A 524 -15.44 37.98 30.87
CA ILE A 524 -16.34 38.75 29.99
C ILE A 524 -15.88 38.73 28.53
N ALA A 525 -14.60 38.46 28.27
CA ALA A 525 -14.05 38.31 26.93
C ALA A 525 -12.82 37.39 26.96
N LEU A 526 -12.67 36.52 25.96
CA LEU A 526 -11.46 35.75 25.73
C LEU A 526 -10.53 36.57 24.82
N GLU A 527 -9.34 36.88 25.30
CA GLU A 527 -8.27 37.53 24.52
C GLU A 527 -7.11 36.54 24.36
N GLU A 528 -6.33 36.63 23.27
CA GLU A 528 -5.17 35.76 23.01
C GLU A 528 -4.23 35.71 24.23
N CYS A 529 -3.87 34.49 24.64
CA CYS A 529 -3.01 34.23 25.80
C CYS A 529 -1.63 34.88 25.60
N LYS A 530 -1.38 36.03 26.22
CA LYS A 530 -0.06 36.66 26.21
C LYS A 530 0.81 35.99 27.26
N GLN A 531 1.84 35.27 26.83
CA GLN A 531 2.89 34.81 27.75
C GLN A 531 3.46 36.03 28.51
N THR A 532 3.68 35.87 29.81
CA THR A 532 4.30 36.88 30.68
C THR A 532 5.57 37.41 30.04
N GLN A 533 5.53 38.69 29.66
CA GLN A 533 6.70 39.42 29.18
C GLN A 533 7.80 39.32 30.23
N CYS A 534 8.95 38.79 29.84
CA CYS A 534 10.15 38.80 30.65
C CYS A 534 11.01 40.02 30.31
N ILE A 535 11.93 40.40 31.19
CA ILE A 535 12.89 41.45 30.89
C ILE A 535 14.07 40.81 30.17
N ASP A 536 14.46 41.35 29.00
CA ASP A 536 15.60 40.84 28.23
C ASP A 536 16.84 40.67 29.11
N GLY A 537 17.36 39.43 29.12
CA GLY A 537 18.47 39.01 29.98
C GLY A 537 18.08 38.34 31.30
N GLU A 538 16.79 38.24 31.66
CA GLU A 538 16.36 37.38 32.76
C GLU A 538 16.61 35.90 32.43
N GLU A 539 16.99 35.12 33.46
CA GLU A 539 17.36 33.71 33.35
C GLU A 539 16.48 32.88 34.30
N LYS A 540 15.90 31.79 33.80
CA LYS A 540 15.38 30.72 34.67
C LYS A 540 16.47 29.68 34.87
N ARG A 541 16.76 29.37 36.13
CA ARG A 541 17.76 28.39 36.51
C ARG A 541 17.09 27.13 37.06
N LEU A 542 17.54 25.98 36.59
CA LEU A 542 17.16 24.67 37.07
C LEU A 542 18.28 24.14 37.97
N ASP A 543 17.94 23.78 39.20
CA ASP A 543 18.85 23.07 40.11
C ASP A 543 18.90 21.59 39.71
N CYS A 544 20.05 21.12 39.23
CA CYS A 544 20.28 19.71 38.93
C CYS A 544 20.49 18.92 40.23
N SER A 545 20.10 17.64 40.21
CA SER A 545 20.33 16.69 41.31
C SER A 545 21.82 16.49 41.68
N SER A 546 22.74 16.88 40.79
CA SER A 546 24.19 16.95 41.04
C SER A 546 24.64 18.18 41.85
N GLY A 547 23.73 19.11 42.19
CA GLY A 547 24.02 20.37 42.88
C GLY A 547 24.47 21.52 41.97
N GLY A 548 24.54 21.30 40.65
CA GLY A 548 24.80 22.34 39.66
C GLY A 548 23.54 23.12 39.28
N LYS A 549 23.68 24.43 39.00
CA LYS A 549 22.61 25.26 38.43
C LYS A 549 22.84 25.44 36.94
N ILE A 550 21.89 25.06 36.11
CA ILE A 550 21.90 25.35 34.67
C ILE A 550 20.83 26.39 34.34
N ILE A 551 21.09 27.25 33.37
CA ILE A 551 20.07 28.20 32.86
C ILE A 551 19.23 27.44 31.85
N SER A 552 17.96 27.16 32.16
CA SER A 552 17.04 26.41 31.29
C SER A 552 16.35 27.31 30.26
N GLU A 553 16.11 28.58 30.60
CA GLU A 553 15.51 29.58 29.70
C GLU A 553 16.17 30.95 29.88
N ILE A 554 16.34 31.68 28.77
CA ILE A 554 16.78 33.08 28.74
C ILE A 554 15.70 33.93 28.10
N CYS A 555 15.40 35.08 28.69
CA CYS A 555 14.55 36.07 28.07
C CYS A 555 15.27 36.80 26.94
N SER A 556 14.70 36.75 25.73
CA SER A 556 15.20 37.46 24.55
C SER A 556 14.03 38.03 23.74
N ASN A 557 14.04 39.34 23.55
CA ASN A 557 12.97 40.16 22.98
C ASN A 557 11.63 40.02 23.72
N GLY A 558 11.66 39.96 25.05
CA GLY A 558 10.48 39.85 25.91
C GLY A 558 9.83 38.46 25.94
N LEU A 559 10.47 37.46 25.33
CA LEU A 559 10.02 36.07 25.28
C LEU A 559 11.08 35.13 25.86
N TRP A 560 10.62 34.15 26.66
CA TRP A 560 11.49 33.09 27.18
C TRP A 560 11.90 32.14 26.05
N LYS A 561 13.20 31.97 25.83
CA LYS A 561 13.79 30.99 24.92
C LYS A 561 14.50 29.90 25.70
N LYS A 562 14.17 28.63 25.43
CA LYS A 562 14.87 27.48 26.00
C LYS A 562 16.32 27.44 25.51
N THR A 563 17.25 27.08 26.39
CA THR A 563 18.69 27.04 26.10
C THR A 563 19.20 25.66 25.66
N ASN A 564 18.31 24.66 25.53
CA ASN A 564 18.62 23.25 25.22
C ASN A 564 19.70 22.62 26.12
N LYS A 565 19.85 23.10 27.36
CA LYS A 565 20.70 22.48 28.38
C LYS A 565 19.85 21.64 29.31
N GLU A 566 20.14 20.35 29.37
CA GLU A 566 19.51 19.41 30.30
C GLU A 566 20.52 18.97 31.36
N CYS A 567 20.03 18.57 32.53
CA CYS A 567 20.86 18.02 33.60
C CYS A 567 21.29 16.59 33.21
N SER A 568 22.34 16.45 32.41
CA SER A 568 22.90 15.13 32.09
C SER A 568 23.70 14.58 33.27
N VAL A 569 23.39 13.34 33.66
CA VAL A 569 24.11 12.59 34.69
C VAL A 569 25.19 11.75 34.00
N SER A 570 26.35 12.34 33.70
CA SER A 570 27.66 11.65 33.67
C SER A 570 28.79 12.50 33.08
N GLU A 571 29.96 12.31 33.70
CA GLU A 571 31.34 12.49 33.22
C GLU A 571 32.00 13.88 33.04
N GLN A 572 32.98 14.08 33.92
CA GLN A 572 34.28 14.76 33.82
C GLN A 572 34.40 16.03 32.95
N ILE A 573 34.49 17.13 33.69
CA ILE A 573 34.85 18.49 33.24
C ILE A 573 36.31 18.50 32.75
N GLN A 574 36.53 18.77 31.46
CA GLN A 574 37.72 19.46 30.97
C GLN A 574 37.34 20.90 30.59
N GLU A 575 38.09 21.86 31.14
CA GLU A 575 37.92 23.30 30.92
C GLU A 575 38.10 23.70 29.44
N PRO A 576 37.27 24.62 28.90
CA PRO A 576 37.56 25.29 27.64
C PRO A 576 38.23 26.65 27.90
N SER A 577 39.38 26.87 27.27
CA SER A 577 40.01 28.19 27.13
C SER A 577 39.33 28.99 26.02
N GLU A 578 38.96 30.23 26.33
CA GLU A 578 38.54 31.26 25.37
C GLU A 578 39.56 31.46 24.25
N LEU A 579 39.08 31.66 23.01
CA LEU A 579 39.32 32.91 22.25
C LEU A 579 38.53 32.93 20.95
N VAL A 580 37.81 34.03 20.78
CA VAL A 580 37.05 34.47 19.61
C VAL A 580 38.00 34.72 18.43
N ALA A 581 37.68 34.21 17.23
CA ALA A 581 38.18 34.75 15.98
C ALA A 581 37.20 34.50 14.81
N GLU A 582 37.03 35.55 14.01
CA GLU A 582 36.29 35.64 12.74
C GLU A 582 36.45 34.43 11.82
N VAL A 583 35.32 33.95 11.30
CA VAL A 583 35.25 32.95 10.22
C VAL A 583 35.85 33.54 8.94
N LYS A 584 37.11 33.17 8.66
CA LYS A 584 37.71 33.28 7.33
C LYS A 584 37.47 31.98 6.59
N GLN A 585 37.02 32.08 5.33
CA GLN A 585 36.96 30.97 4.39
C GLN A 585 38.32 30.25 4.36
N GLU A 586 38.33 28.95 4.68
CA GLU A 586 39.51 28.10 4.63
C GLU A 586 39.90 27.88 3.18
N VAL A 587 40.92 28.62 2.74
CA VAL A 587 41.64 28.37 1.50
C VAL A 587 42.66 27.28 1.78
N CYS A 588 42.58 26.16 1.05
CA CYS A 588 43.54 25.06 1.16
C CYS A 588 44.53 25.09 -0.03
N GLU A 589 45.77 24.68 0.18
CA GLU A 589 46.71 24.42 -0.92
C GLU A 589 47.02 22.93 -1.05
N VAL A 590 46.98 22.20 0.07
CA VAL A 590 47.24 20.77 0.14
C VAL A 590 46.18 20.04 0.96
N LYS A 591 46.12 18.71 0.84
CA LYS A 591 45.09 17.88 1.48
C LYS A 591 45.12 17.99 3.00
N GLU A 592 46.31 18.15 3.58
CA GLU A 592 46.52 18.25 5.03
C GLU A 592 45.90 19.52 5.64
N ASP A 593 45.65 20.55 4.82
CA ASP A 593 44.94 21.77 5.22
C ASP A 593 43.44 21.50 5.44
N CYS A 594 42.92 20.38 4.90
CA CYS A 594 41.52 19.98 4.97
C CYS A 594 41.35 18.83 5.97
N GLY A 595 41.19 19.15 7.25
CA GLY A 595 41.01 18.15 8.31
C GLY A 595 39.97 17.07 7.97
N GLY A 596 40.32 15.80 8.18
CA GLY A 596 39.45 14.64 7.92
C GLY A 596 39.65 13.97 6.56
N ASN A 597 38.58 13.38 6.00
CA ASN A 597 38.59 12.66 4.71
C ASN A 597 38.34 13.58 3.49
N ASN A 598 38.56 14.88 3.64
CA ASN A 598 38.36 15.86 2.58
C ASN A 598 39.62 15.99 1.71
N ALA A 599 39.46 16.46 0.48
CA ALA A 599 40.55 16.81 -0.42
C ALA A 599 40.45 18.28 -0.81
N CYS A 600 41.61 18.94 -0.87
CA CYS A 600 41.67 20.29 -1.38
C CYS A 600 41.47 20.30 -2.89
N LYS A 601 40.39 20.90 -3.37
CA LYS A 601 40.07 21.05 -4.79
C LYS A 601 39.78 22.52 -5.06
N GLU A 602 40.58 23.12 -5.94
CA GLU A 602 40.46 24.54 -6.34
C GLU A 602 40.51 25.55 -5.18
N GLY A 603 41.29 25.23 -4.15
CA GLY A 603 41.45 26.09 -2.99
C GLY A 603 40.36 25.92 -1.93
N GLN A 604 39.48 24.93 -2.05
CA GLN A 604 38.46 24.62 -1.05
C GLN A 604 38.50 23.14 -0.63
N CYS A 605 38.21 22.88 0.63
CA CYS A 605 38.15 21.53 1.17
C CYS A 605 36.84 20.85 0.77
N VAL A 606 36.92 19.80 -0.05
CA VAL A 606 35.75 19.08 -0.58
C VAL A 606 35.78 17.63 -0.11
N ALA A 607 34.65 17.10 0.36
CA ALA A 607 34.54 15.71 0.79
C ALA A 607 34.77 14.75 -0.39
N VAL A 608 35.66 13.77 -0.20
CA VAL A 608 35.92 12.73 -1.21
C VAL A 608 34.98 11.55 -0.94
N PRO A 609 34.17 11.09 -1.91
CA PRO A 609 33.32 9.92 -1.72
C PRO A 609 34.18 8.69 -1.40
N ILE A 610 33.81 7.97 -0.34
CA ILE A 610 34.47 6.74 0.08
C ILE A 610 33.99 5.63 -0.85
N ASN A 611 34.83 5.22 -1.81
CA ASN A 611 34.54 4.07 -2.66
C ASN A 611 34.38 2.80 -1.80
N ALA A 612 33.22 2.17 -1.94
CA ALA A 612 32.90 0.87 -1.37
C ALA A 612 33.96 -0.17 -1.76
N LYS A 613 34.39 -0.96 -0.77
CA LYS A 613 35.35 -2.06 -0.93
C LYS A 613 34.85 -3.04 -2.00
N THR A 614 35.63 -3.18 -3.07
CA THR A 614 35.56 -4.31 -4.01
C THR A 614 35.59 -5.64 -3.27
N LYS A 615 34.48 -6.38 -3.34
CA LYS A 615 34.35 -7.79 -2.93
C LYS A 615 35.19 -8.66 -3.88
N PRO A 616 35.99 -9.63 -3.39
CA PRO A 616 36.81 -10.47 -4.25
C PRO A 616 35.96 -11.40 -5.11
N SER A 617 36.23 -11.42 -6.41
CA SER A 617 35.59 -12.33 -7.37
C SER A 617 35.99 -13.78 -7.10
N LEU A 618 35.02 -14.62 -6.76
CA LEU A 618 35.19 -16.07 -6.79
C LEU A 618 34.82 -16.58 -8.19
N THR A 619 35.82 -16.92 -8.99
CA THR A 619 35.65 -17.70 -10.22
C THR A 619 36.68 -18.81 -10.22
N GLU A 620 36.28 -20.04 -9.88
CA GLU A 620 36.93 -21.22 -10.46
C GLU A 620 36.04 -22.47 -10.36
N LYS A 621 35.49 -22.82 -11.53
CA LYS A 621 35.24 -24.14 -12.11
C LYS A 621 35.28 -25.36 -11.17
N THR A 622 34.16 -26.09 -11.17
CA THR A 622 34.19 -27.56 -11.22
C THR A 622 33.29 -28.03 -12.35
N GLN A 623 33.91 -28.65 -13.34
CA GLN A 623 33.29 -29.23 -14.53
C GLN A 623 33.45 -30.75 -14.37
N GLU A 624 32.42 -31.48 -13.96
CA GLU A 624 32.44 -32.95 -13.99
C GLU A 624 31.10 -33.55 -14.47
N ASN A 625 31.19 -34.13 -15.68
CA ASN A 625 30.64 -35.42 -16.10
C ASN A 625 29.16 -35.74 -15.83
N ILE A 626 28.30 -35.37 -16.78
CA ILE A 626 27.04 -36.08 -17.03
C ILE A 626 27.37 -37.30 -17.90
N ASN A 627 27.48 -38.48 -17.27
CA ASN A 627 27.32 -39.74 -17.97
C ASN A 627 25.83 -40.00 -18.17
N GLY A 628 25.43 -40.07 -19.43
CA GLY A 628 24.08 -40.41 -19.84
C GLY A 628 23.71 -41.84 -19.42
N ILE A 629 22.50 -41.96 -18.89
CA ILE A 629 21.78 -43.23 -18.81
C ILE A 629 20.44 -43.01 -19.51
N SER A 630 20.32 -43.62 -20.68
CA SER A 630 19.05 -43.78 -21.39
C SER A 630 18.26 -44.94 -20.76
N PHE A 631 16.97 -44.74 -20.52
CA PHE A 631 16.03 -45.86 -20.42
C PHE A 631 14.94 -45.74 -21.48
N THR A 632 14.90 -46.77 -22.32
CA THR A 632 13.90 -47.06 -23.32
C THR A 632 12.66 -47.67 -22.69
N GLY A 633 11.50 -47.08 -22.99
CA GLY A 633 10.23 -47.73 -23.32
C GLY A 633 9.57 -48.67 -22.31
N GLU A 634 8.32 -48.38 -21.95
CA GLU A 634 7.19 -49.21 -22.35
C GLU A 634 5.86 -48.46 -22.19
N ALA A 635 5.05 -48.49 -23.24
CA ALA A 635 3.70 -47.95 -23.28
C ALA A 635 2.72 -49.00 -22.74
N VAL A 636 1.86 -48.60 -21.79
CA VAL A 636 0.70 -49.39 -21.37
C VAL A 636 -0.58 -48.58 -21.55
N SER A 637 -1.48 -49.18 -22.32
CA SER A 637 -2.82 -48.75 -22.68
C SER A 637 -3.74 -48.62 -21.47
N ILE A 638 -4.37 -47.45 -21.31
CA ILE A 638 -5.46 -47.23 -20.35
C ILE A 638 -6.78 -47.70 -20.98
N THR A 639 -7.39 -48.74 -20.42
CA THR A 639 -8.79 -49.08 -20.66
C THR A 639 -9.66 -48.60 -19.51
N SER A 640 -10.61 -47.76 -19.84
CA SER A 640 -11.67 -47.22 -19.00
C SER A 640 -12.74 -48.28 -18.67
N THR A 641 -13.05 -48.49 -17.39
CA THR A 641 -14.40 -48.93 -16.98
C THR A 641 -14.71 -48.40 -15.59
N GLY A 642 -15.76 -47.58 -15.53
CA GLY A 642 -16.24 -46.89 -14.34
C GLY A 642 -16.91 -47.81 -13.32
N ILE A 643 -16.84 -47.34 -12.09
CA ILE A 643 -17.53 -47.87 -10.91
C ILE A 643 -18.87 -47.12 -10.81
N THR A 644 -19.97 -47.83 -10.98
CA THR A 644 -21.27 -47.43 -10.41
C THR A 644 -21.66 -48.48 -9.39
N GLY A 645 -21.55 -48.11 -8.11
CA GLY A 645 -22.20 -48.82 -7.01
C GLY A 645 -23.65 -48.37 -6.88
N LEU A 646 -24.52 -49.26 -6.41
CA LEU A 646 -25.75 -48.94 -5.65
C LEU A 646 -26.48 -50.24 -5.28
N LEU A 647 -26.83 -50.38 -4.00
CA LEU A 647 -28.12 -50.88 -3.49
C LEU A 647 -28.25 -50.31 -2.05
N GLU A 648 -29.09 -49.32 -1.70
CA GLU A 648 -30.58 -49.24 -1.62
C GLU A 648 -31.23 -50.11 -0.51
N PRO A 649 -32.38 -49.74 0.11
CA PRO A 649 -33.53 -49.14 -0.59
C PRO A 649 -34.47 -48.17 0.15
N GLY A 650 -35.27 -47.48 -0.65
CA GLY A 650 -36.52 -46.85 -0.21
C GLY A 650 -37.35 -46.28 -1.36
N SER A 651 -37.98 -47.14 -2.19
CA SER A 651 -39.17 -46.69 -2.93
C SER A 651 -40.14 -47.84 -3.26
N GLU A 652 -41.43 -47.53 -3.13
CA GLU A 652 -42.54 -48.38 -3.51
C GLU A 652 -42.63 -48.51 -5.05
N LYS A 653 -42.49 -49.76 -5.53
CA LYS A 653 -43.26 -50.50 -6.57
C LYS A 653 -44.16 -49.73 -7.56
N PRO A 654 -44.56 -50.33 -8.72
CA PRO A 654 -44.06 -51.56 -9.38
C PRO A 654 -44.05 -51.55 -10.95
N LYS A 655 -43.37 -52.52 -11.58
CA LYS A 655 -43.97 -53.64 -12.36
C LYS A 655 -43.05 -54.22 -13.44
N ASN A 656 -42.87 -55.55 -13.35
CA ASN A 656 -42.75 -56.55 -14.44
C ASN A 656 -41.47 -56.56 -15.30
N TYR A 657 -40.83 -57.67 -15.67
CA TYR A 657 -40.92 -59.11 -15.37
C TYR A 657 -39.77 -59.79 -16.17
N LYS A 658 -39.35 -61.00 -15.72
CA LYS A 658 -38.61 -62.08 -16.44
C LYS A 658 -37.07 -62.06 -16.55
N ARG A 659 -36.47 -62.73 -15.55
CA ARG A 659 -35.50 -63.87 -15.62
C ARG A 659 -35.52 -64.70 -16.93
N PRO A 660 -34.48 -65.50 -17.31
CA PRO A 660 -33.78 -66.41 -16.37
C PRO A 660 -32.29 -66.84 -16.66
N VAL A 661 -31.69 -67.56 -15.66
CA VAL A 661 -30.80 -68.76 -15.79
C VAL A 661 -29.34 -68.52 -16.26
N ASP A 662 -28.24 -69.10 -15.76
CA ASP A 662 -27.83 -70.13 -14.75
C ASP A 662 -26.29 -69.96 -14.51
N VAL A 663 -25.74 -70.02 -13.28
CA VAL A 663 -25.06 -71.16 -12.58
C VAL A 663 -23.52 -71.25 -12.74
N GLU A 664 -22.86 -71.55 -11.61
CA GLU A 664 -21.58 -72.26 -11.36
C GLU A 664 -20.25 -71.52 -11.07
N ASP A 665 -19.90 -71.59 -9.77
CA ASP A 665 -18.76 -72.29 -9.14
C ASP A 665 -17.28 -71.82 -9.18
N GLY A 666 -16.71 -71.84 -7.95
CA GLY A 666 -15.33 -72.21 -7.61
C GLY A 666 -14.36 -71.04 -7.41
N SER A 667 -13.37 -71.05 -6.50
CA SER A 667 -12.94 -71.94 -5.43
C SER A 667 -11.74 -71.30 -4.70
N ALA A 668 -11.66 -71.50 -3.38
CA ALA A 668 -10.50 -71.57 -2.46
C ALA A 668 -9.08 -70.99 -2.80
N SER A 669 -8.58 -70.15 -1.87
CA SER A 669 -7.27 -70.09 -1.14
C SER A 669 -6.09 -71.04 -1.49
N PRO A 670 -4.87 -70.89 -0.88
CA PRO A 670 -4.08 -69.71 -0.40
C PRO A 670 -2.56 -69.83 -0.78
N LEU A 671 -1.69 -68.88 -0.36
CA LEU A 671 -0.35 -69.09 0.29
C LEU A 671 0.70 -67.96 0.10
N THR A 672 1.16 -67.43 1.24
CA THR A 672 2.53 -67.11 1.71
C THR A 672 3.72 -66.88 0.76
N GLY A 673 4.55 -65.88 1.09
CA GLY A 673 6.00 -65.88 0.78
C GLY A 673 6.74 -64.55 1.04
N VAL A 674 7.34 -64.37 2.23
CA VAL A 674 8.80 -64.22 2.52
C VAL A 674 9.47 -62.90 2.11
N ALA A 675 10.01 -62.22 3.14
CA ALA A 675 10.81 -61.00 3.12
C ALA A 675 12.29 -61.24 2.75
N ARG A 676 12.96 -60.19 2.28
CA ARG A 676 14.41 -60.13 2.05
C ARG A 676 14.95 -58.76 2.50
N GLU A 677 15.81 -58.77 3.51
CA GLU A 677 16.65 -57.64 3.95
C GLU A 677 18.01 -57.69 3.27
N GLU A 678 18.60 -56.54 2.94
CA GLU A 678 20.06 -56.36 2.88
C GLU A 678 20.49 -54.87 3.02
N LYS A 679 21.32 -54.64 4.05
CA LYS A 679 22.49 -53.74 4.17
C LYS A 679 22.38 -52.21 4.03
N ILE A 680 22.60 -51.53 5.17
CA ILE A 680 23.36 -50.27 5.29
C ILE A 680 24.22 -50.35 6.58
N THR A 681 25.55 -50.33 6.45
CA THR A 681 26.49 -50.17 7.59
C THR A 681 27.83 -49.64 7.06
N GLU A 682 28.00 -48.31 6.93
CA GLU A 682 29.34 -47.71 6.77
C GLU A 682 29.38 -46.16 6.91
N ILE A 683 28.78 -45.53 7.94
CA ILE A 683 29.01 -44.08 8.22
C ILE A 683 28.99 -43.73 9.73
N VAL A 684 29.63 -44.51 10.62
CA VAL A 684 29.63 -44.17 12.07
C VAL A 684 31.00 -44.07 12.74
N GLU A 685 32.11 -44.46 12.11
CA GLU A 685 33.41 -44.55 12.82
C GLU A 685 34.31 -43.28 12.82
N ALA A 686 33.79 -42.08 12.54
CA ALA A 686 34.63 -40.87 12.45
C ALA A 686 34.53 -39.86 13.62
N PHE A 687 33.65 -40.04 14.62
CA PHE A 687 33.36 -38.97 15.61
C PHE A 687 33.76 -39.24 17.07
N GLU A 688 34.32 -40.40 17.43
CA GLU A 688 34.65 -40.72 18.83
C GLU A 688 36.10 -40.42 19.24
N LYS A 689 36.60 -39.20 19.01
CA LYS A 689 37.90 -38.83 19.58
C LYS A 689 38.08 -37.35 19.91
N GLN A 690 37.32 -36.86 20.89
CA GLN A 690 37.79 -35.83 21.84
C GLN A 690 36.78 -35.68 22.98
N LYS A 691 37.11 -36.23 24.15
CA LYS A 691 36.43 -35.94 25.42
C LYS A 691 37.45 -36.06 26.55
N GLU A 692 37.90 -34.93 27.07
CA GLU A 692 38.55 -34.83 28.38
C GLU A 692 37.96 -33.60 29.11
N GLU A 693 37.23 -33.94 30.17
CA GLU A 693 36.90 -33.28 31.44
C GLU A 693 37.08 -31.77 31.64
N GLU A 694 35.96 -31.05 31.77
CA GLU A 694 35.75 -30.04 32.84
C GLU A 694 34.31 -30.17 33.37
N ALA A 695 34.17 -30.34 34.68
CA ALA A 695 32.88 -30.41 35.36
C ALA A 695 32.39 -28.98 35.67
N ILE A 696 31.44 -28.49 34.86
CA ILE A 696 30.71 -27.24 35.11
C ILE A 696 29.42 -27.58 35.86
N THR A 697 29.25 -26.96 37.03
CA THR A 697 27.98 -26.92 37.78
C THR A 697 26.91 -26.27 36.92
N PHE A 698 25.93 -27.06 36.46
CA PHE A 698 24.73 -26.60 35.77
C PHE A 698 23.74 -26.02 36.80
N SER A 699 23.54 -24.71 36.79
CA SER A 699 22.24 -24.13 37.15
C SER A 699 21.34 -24.24 35.92
N PRO A 700 20.09 -24.71 36.01
CA PRO A 700 19.19 -24.76 34.85
C PRO A 700 19.01 -23.33 34.30
N SER A 701 19.24 -23.12 32.99
CA SER A 701 18.93 -21.85 32.36
C SER A 701 17.42 -21.73 32.20
N PHE A 702 16.90 -20.51 32.23
CA PHE A 702 15.46 -20.20 32.09
C PHE A 702 14.84 -20.72 30.78
N GLU A 703 15.67 -21.15 29.83
CA GLU A 703 15.31 -21.77 28.55
C GLU A 703 14.72 -23.18 28.70
N ASP A 704 14.80 -23.80 29.88
CA ASP A 704 14.30 -25.16 30.13
C ASP A 704 12.81 -25.21 30.60
N LEU A 705 12.15 -24.05 30.82
CA LEU A 705 10.73 -24.01 31.19
C LEU A 705 9.83 -24.16 29.95
N LEU A 706 8.78 -24.98 30.06
CA LEU A 706 7.84 -25.19 28.96
C LEU A 706 7.07 -23.87 28.69
N PRO A 707 6.91 -23.46 27.41
CA PRO A 707 6.18 -22.23 27.05
C PRO A 707 4.75 -22.13 27.61
N GLU A 708 4.14 -23.27 27.96
CA GLU A 708 2.80 -23.37 28.53
C GLU A 708 2.73 -22.90 30.00
N GLU A 709 3.88 -22.83 30.70
CA GLU A 709 3.96 -22.41 32.12
C GLU A 709 4.31 -20.93 32.29
N LEU A 710 4.62 -20.22 31.19
CA LEU A 710 5.02 -18.82 31.19
C LEU A 710 3.96 -17.96 30.52
N GLU A 711 3.39 -17.02 31.27
CA GLU A 711 2.58 -15.94 30.72
C GLU A 711 3.54 -14.86 30.21
N VAL A 712 3.72 -14.78 28.90
CA VAL A 712 4.70 -13.91 28.24
C VAL A 712 4.00 -13.00 27.25
N PHE A 713 4.32 -11.72 27.26
CA PHE A 713 3.95 -10.78 26.21
C PHE A 713 5.21 -10.14 25.65
N ALA A 714 5.40 -10.26 24.34
CA ALA A 714 6.61 -9.81 23.66
C ALA A 714 6.27 -8.92 22.45
N ALA A 715 7.16 -7.96 22.18
CA ALA A 715 7.21 -7.25 20.92
C ALA A 715 8.21 -7.95 19.99
N LYS A 716 7.86 -8.09 18.72
CA LYS A 716 8.68 -8.72 17.69
C LYS A 716 8.87 -7.79 16.50
N GLY A 717 10.12 -7.48 16.20
CA GLY A 717 10.52 -6.74 15.00
C GLY A 717 11.02 -7.72 13.95
N ILE A 718 10.60 -7.54 12.69
CA ILE A 718 11.01 -8.37 11.57
C ILE A 718 11.54 -7.47 10.46
N CYS A 719 12.75 -7.74 9.99
CA CYS A 719 13.31 -7.19 8.76
C CYS A 719 13.36 -8.26 7.70
N LYS A 720 12.51 -8.17 6.68
CA LYS A 720 12.39 -9.15 5.60
C LYS A 720 12.95 -8.58 4.31
N THR A 721 14.07 -9.10 3.84
CA THR A 721 14.72 -8.70 2.59
C THR A 721 14.44 -9.74 1.49
N SER A 722 13.63 -9.36 0.50
CA SER A 722 13.28 -10.19 -0.66
C SER A 722 13.53 -9.42 -1.94
N GLN A 723 14.32 -9.98 -2.86
CA GLN A 723 14.58 -9.38 -4.19
C GLN A 723 15.10 -7.93 -4.15
N GLY A 724 15.82 -7.55 -3.09
CA GLY A 724 16.35 -6.18 -2.91
C GLY A 724 15.44 -5.26 -2.10
N LYS A 725 14.18 -5.63 -1.90
CA LYS A 725 13.24 -4.88 -1.04
C LYS A 725 13.31 -5.38 0.39
N THR A 726 13.56 -4.48 1.33
CA THR A 726 13.45 -4.76 2.76
C THR A 726 12.13 -4.24 3.30
N GLU A 727 11.31 -5.15 3.82
CA GLU A 727 10.07 -4.83 4.52
C GLU A 727 10.34 -4.92 6.01
N SER A 728 9.84 -3.95 6.77
CA SER A 728 9.90 -3.99 8.23
C SER A 728 8.50 -4.21 8.78
N LEU A 729 8.42 -5.00 9.84
CA LEU A 729 7.16 -5.29 10.53
C LEU A 729 7.38 -5.31 12.03
N LEU A 730 6.52 -4.62 12.77
CA LEU A 730 6.40 -4.74 14.21
C LEU A 730 5.13 -5.56 14.51
N THR A 731 5.26 -6.57 15.37
CA THR A 731 4.14 -7.36 15.87
C THR A 731 4.24 -7.50 17.39
N PHE A 732 3.12 -7.82 18.02
CA PHE A 732 3.07 -8.13 19.45
C PHE A 732 2.46 -9.52 19.59
N THR A 733 3.09 -10.37 20.40
CA THR A 733 2.64 -11.75 20.60
C THR A 733 2.50 -12.05 22.08
N GLY A 734 1.37 -12.66 22.46
CA GLY A 734 1.12 -13.17 23.80
C GLY A 734 1.15 -14.69 23.84
N GLY A 735 1.90 -15.25 24.78
CA GLY A 735 1.91 -16.66 25.16
C GLY A 735 1.31 -16.85 26.55
N GLY A 736 0.65 -17.99 26.76
CA GLY A 736 -0.09 -18.30 27.99
C GLY A 736 -1.61 -18.09 27.86
N GLU A 737 -2.34 -18.63 28.83
CA GLU A 737 -3.81 -18.62 28.85
C GLU A 737 -4.34 -17.20 28.99
N SER A 738 -3.68 -16.37 29.80
CA SER A 738 -4.11 -15.00 30.08
C SER A 738 -4.00 -14.13 28.82
N PHE A 739 -2.88 -14.20 28.10
CA PHE A 739 -2.69 -13.38 26.89
C PHE A 739 -3.43 -13.90 25.64
N SER A 740 -4.02 -15.09 25.67
CA SER A 740 -4.85 -15.60 24.56
C SER A 740 -6.01 -14.64 24.21
N ALA A 741 -6.63 -14.02 25.23
CA ALA A 741 -7.68 -13.03 25.06
C ALA A 741 -7.18 -11.75 24.37
N VAL A 742 -5.94 -11.34 24.66
CA VAL A 742 -5.30 -10.18 24.00
C VAL A 742 -5.10 -10.49 22.52
N SER A 743 -4.58 -11.66 22.17
CA SER A 743 -4.36 -12.08 20.77
C SER A 743 -5.67 -12.11 19.96
N SER A 744 -6.77 -12.63 20.54
CA SER A 744 -8.09 -12.60 19.88
C SER A 744 -8.61 -11.17 19.67
N LEU A 745 -8.36 -10.26 20.62
CA LEU A 745 -8.74 -8.85 20.48
C LEU A 745 -7.85 -8.12 19.47
N GLN A 746 -6.56 -8.44 19.37
CA GLN A 746 -5.66 -7.87 18.37
C GLN A 746 -6.14 -8.18 16.95
N ALA A 747 -6.53 -9.43 16.67
CA ALA A 747 -7.08 -9.81 15.37
C ALA A 747 -8.30 -8.94 15.00
N LYS A 748 -9.20 -8.69 15.95
CA LYS A 748 -10.35 -7.79 15.78
C LYS A 748 -9.94 -6.35 15.48
N TYR A 749 -8.87 -5.84 16.10
CA TYR A 749 -8.37 -4.48 15.83
C TYR A 749 -7.58 -4.39 14.52
N GLN A 750 -6.91 -5.47 14.08
CA GLN A 750 -6.22 -5.51 12.79
C GLN A 750 -7.20 -5.43 11.61
N GLU A 751 -8.46 -5.83 11.80
CA GLU A 751 -9.53 -5.72 10.79
C GLU A 751 -10.09 -4.29 10.60
N GLY A 752 -9.59 -3.28 11.32
CA GLY A 752 -10.05 -1.89 11.15
C GLY A 752 -10.07 -1.07 12.44
N GLY A 753 -8.94 -1.01 13.14
CA GLY A 753 -8.80 -0.23 14.37
C GLY A 753 -9.13 1.25 14.15
N ALA A 754 -10.03 1.78 14.98
CA ALA A 754 -10.52 3.16 14.85
C ALA A 754 -9.40 4.22 14.90
N GLU A 755 -8.29 3.95 15.59
CA GLU A 755 -7.17 4.91 15.70
C GLU A 755 -6.30 4.95 14.44
N TRP A 756 -5.96 3.79 13.83
CA TRP A 756 -5.28 3.80 12.52
C TRP A 756 -6.13 4.53 11.48
N CYS A 757 -7.44 4.26 11.46
CA CYS A 757 -8.35 4.98 10.57
C CYS A 757 -8.43 6.47 10.89
N SER A 758 -8.29 6.87 12.15
CA SER A 758 -8.21 8.29 12.53
C SER A 758 -6.89 8.93 12.09
N PHE A 759 -5.79 8.20 12.17
CA PHE A 759 -4.47 8.63 11.70
C PHE A 759 -4.44 8.82 10.18
N GLU A 760 -4.88 7.82 9.42
CA GLU A 760 -5.00 7.93 7.95
C GLU A 760 -5.96 9.05 7.55
N LEU A 761 -7.09 9.17 8.26
CA LEU A 761 -8.00 10.28 8.03
C LEU A 761 -7.30 11.62 8.25
N SER A 762 -6.49 11.77 9.30
CA SER A 762 -5.71 12.99 9.54
C SER A 762 -4.77 13.32 8.38
N ASN A 763 -4.09 12.33 7.80
CA ASN A 763 -3.20 12.53 6.67
C ASN A 763 -3.97 12.93 5.40
N LEU A 764 -5.11 12.29 5.17
CA LEU A 764 -6.01 12.62 4.06
C LEU A 764 -6.58 14.04 4.21
N LEU A 765 -6.88 14.47 5.44
CA LEU A 765 -7.31 15.84 5.73
C LEU A 765 -6.19 16.85 5.47
N LYS A 766 -4.95 16.57 5.89
CA LYS A 766 -3.78 17.42 5.59
C LYS A 766 -3.55 17.55 4.08
N LYS A 767 -3.58 16.44 3.33
CA LYS A 767 -3.51 16.47 1.85
C LYS A 767 -4.63 17.32 1.26
N ARG A 768 -5.83 17.23 1.82
CA ARG A 768 -6.96 18.02 1.37
C ARG A 768 -6.80 19.52 1.65
N GLU A 769 -6.30 19.90 2.83
CA GLU A 769 -5.99 21.30 3.16
C GLU A 769 -4.94 21.91 2.20
N GLU A 770 -3.93 21.13 1.81
CA GLU A 770 -2.94 21.52 0.81
C GLU A 770 -3.56 21.74 -0.57
N ILE A 771 -4.51 20.89 -0.98
CA ILE A 771 -5.27 21.09 -2.23
C ILE A 771 -6.17 22.34 -2.13
N GLU A 772 -6.92 22.52 -1.04
CA GLU A 772 -7.81 23.68 -0.85
C GLU A 772 -7.06 25.01 -0.90
N SER A 773 -5.88 25.06 -0.28
CA SER A 773 -5.07 26.27 -0.22
C SER A 773 -4.36 26.58 -1.54
N SER A 774 -4.00 25.57 -2.33
CA SER A 774 -3.18 25.73 -3.54
C SER A 774 -3.97 25.72 -4.85
N PHE A 775 -5.05 24.95 -4.95
CA PHE A 775 -5.85 24.82 -6.16
C PHE A 775 -6.95 25.89 -6.21
N ASN A 776 -6.55 27.09 -6.63
CA ASN A 776 -7.38 28.29 -6.60
C ASN A 776 -7.20 29.15 -7.88
N ASN A 777 -7.76 30.37 -7.91
CA ASN A 777 -7.64 31.26 -9.06
C ASN A 777 -6.20 31.74 -9.34
N ASP A 778 -5.33 31.82 -8.33
CA ASP A 778 -3.92 32.18 -8.54
C ASP A 778 -3.16 31.03 -9.22
N PHE A 779 -3.45 29.77 -8.85
CA PHE A 779 -2.97 28.61 -9.60
C PHE A 779 -3.48 28.64 -11.05
N ALA A 780 -4.79 28.86 -11.26
CA ALA A 780 -5.35 28.93 -12.60
C ALA A 780 -4.68 30.03 -13.44
N ARG A 781 -4.42 31.20 -12.86
CA ARG A 781 -3.66 32.27 -13.50
C ARG A 781 -2.26 31.83 -13.89
N TRP A 782 -1.49 31.29 -12.95
CA TRP A 782 -0.15 30.77 -13.24
C TRP A 782 -0.18 29.71 -14.35
N PHE A 783 -1.12 28.77 -14.28
CA PHE A 783 -1.22 27.67 -15.22
C PHE A 783 -1.48 28.19 -16.64
N PHE A 784 -2.47 29.06 -16.84
CA PHE A 784 -2.78 29.58 -18.18
C PHE A 784 -1.75 30.60 -18.67
N GLU A 785 -1.37 31.57 -17.83
CA GLU A 785 -0.56 32.73 -18.27
C GLU A 785 0.94 32.46 -18.29
N GLU A 786 1.44 31.53 -17.46
CA GLU A 786 2.87 31.27 -17.35
C GLU A 786 3.26 29.87 -17.83
N HIS A 787 2.53 28.83 -17.41
CA HIS A 787 2.89 27.44 -17.70
C HIS A 787 2.48 27.05 -19.13
N LEU A 788 1.20 27.21 -19.47
CA LEU A 788 0.65 26.90 -20.79
C LEU A 788 1.21 27.83 -21.88
N ALA A 789 1.41 29.12 -21.57
CA ALA A 789 1.97 30.09 -22.52
C ALA A 789 3.37 29.71 -23.03
N LYS A 790 4.15 28.94 -22.24
CA LYS A 790 5.48 28.43 -22.64
C LYS A 790 5.41 27.13 -23.45
N ALA A 791 4.27 26.47 -23.49
CA ALA A 791 4.10 25.12 -24.04
C ALA A 791 3.23 25.09 -25.30
N ALA A 792 3.36 26.11 -26.16
CA ALA A 792 2.55 26.23 -27.37
C ALA A 792 2.61 24.96 -28.26
N ASP A 793 3.82 24.39 -28.42
CA ASP A 793 4.05 23.23 -29.29
C ASP A 793 3.48 21.91 -28.75
N ASN A 794 3.07 21.86 -27.48
CA ASN A 794 2.62 20.64 -26.81
C ASN A 794 1.43 20.87 -25.87
N TRP A 795 0.53 21.77 -26.27
CA TRP A 795 -0.58 22.21 -25.43
C TRP A 795 -1.58 21.09 -25.11
N GLU A 796 -1.70 20.06 -25.94
CA GLU A 796 -2.59 18.91 -25.71
C GLU A 796 -2.17 18.12 -24.45
N GLN A 797 -0.86 17.93 -24.24
CA GLN A 797 -0.34 17.24 -23.05
C GLN A 797 -0.43 18.11 -21.78
N LYS A 798 -0.75 19.39 -21.91
CA LYS A 798 -0.83 20.32 -20.77
C LYS A 798 -2.13 20.19 -20.00
N GLU A 799 -3.12 19.45 -20.50
CA GLU A 799 -4.36 19.16 -19.77
C GLU A 799 -4.13 18.21 -18.58
N GLU A 800 -3.16 17.28 -18.71
CA GLU A 800 -2.85 16.24 -17.72
C GLU A 800 -2.62 16.79 -16.30
N PRO A 801 -1.80 17.83 -16.07
CA PRO A 801 -1.65 18.48 -14.76
C PRO A 801 -2.94 18.81 -14.01
N ILE A 802 -3.94 19.35 -14.69
CA ILE A 802 -5.21 19.73 -14.07
C ILE A 802 -6.08 18.50 -13.83
N GLU A 803 -6.05 17.53 -14.76
CA GLU A 803 -6.73 16.26 -14.59
C GLU A 803 -6.18 15.47 -13.40
N GLU A 804 -4.87 15.49 -13.20
CA GLU A 804 -4.19 14.82 -12.07
C GLU A 804 -4.68 15.39 -10.73
N ILE A 805 -4.72 16.72 -10.58
CA ILE A 805 -5.26 17.36 -9.36
C ILE A 805 -6.73 16.96 -9.16
N TYR A 806 -7.53 16.94 -10.23
CA TYR A 806 -8.93 16.52 -10.18
C TYR A 806 -9.08 15.07 -9.69
N TRP A 807 -8.24 14.14 -10.18
CA TRP A 807 -8.26 12.75 -9.74
C TRP A 807 -7.75 12.58 -8.31
N GLN A 808 -6.74 13.34 -7.89
CA GLN A 808 -6.30 13.34 -6.49
C GLN A 808 -7.40 13.79 -5.52
N VAL A 809 -8.26 14.75 -5.92
CA VAL A 809 -9.44 15.11 -5.12
C VAL A 809 -10.42 13.93 -5.03
N ILE A 810 -10.70 13.26 -6.14
CA ILE A 810 -11.59 12.09 -6.16
C ILE A 810 -11.08 10.97 -5.25
N GLU A 811 -9.80 10.61 -5.40
CA GLU A 811 -9.17 9.54 -4.61
C GLU A 811 -9.12 9.91 -3.13
N ASN A 812 -8.75 11.15 -2.80
CA ASN A 812 -8.77 11.65 -1.43
C ASN A 812 -10.17 11.53 -0.81
N GLN A 813 -11.24 11.84 -1.54
CA GLN A 813 -12.61 11.71 -1.04
C GLN A 813 -13.05 10.26 -0.85
N ILE A 814 -12.67 9.35 -1.77
CA ILE A 814 -12.94 7.91 -1.61
C ILE A 814 -12.24 7.37 -0.36
N GLN A 815 -10.96 7.68 -0.18
CA GLN A 815 -10.18 7.19 0.96
C GLN A 815 -10.67 7.82 2.27
N THR A 816 -10.97 9.12 2.28
CA THR A 816 -11.53 9.82 3.44
C THR A 816 -12.83 9.15 3.88
N ALA A 817 -13.74 8.88 2.94
CA ALA A 817 -14.99 8.21 3.25
C ALA A 817 -14.80 6.81 3.85
N LYS A 818 -13.85 6.01 3.33
CA LYS A 818 -13.51 4.70 3.88
C LYS A 818 -12.93 4.81 5.29
N MET A 819 -12.02 5.74 5.52
CA MET A 819 -11.41 5.96 6.85
C MET A 819 -12.42 6.52 7.86
N MET A 820 -13.37 7.34 7.42
CA MET A 820 -14.50 7.79 8.24
C MET A 820 -15.43 6.63 8.63
N GLU A 821 -15.83 5.76 7.68
CA GLU A 821 -16.64 4.59 8.00
C GLU A 821 -15.92 3.66 8.99
N CYS A 822 -14.62 3.43 8.76
CA CYS A 822 -13.77 2.63 9.64
C CYS A 822 -13.66 3.21 11.06
N SER A 823 -13.42 4.51 11.19
CA SER A 823 -13.36 5.19 12.51
C SER A 823 -14.72 5.40 13.16
N GLY A 824 -15.82 5.03 12.48
CA GLY A 824 -17.19 5.26 12.94
C GLY A 824 -17.64 6.73 12.85
N MET A 825 -16.85 7.59 12.22
CA MET A 825 -17.20 8.98 11.96
C MET A 825 -18.25 9.08 10.85
N ARG A 826 -19.32 9.83 11.09
CA ARG A 826 -20.40 10.03 10.12
C ARG A 826 -20.44 11.45 9.57
N GLU A 827 -19.84 12.39 10.28
CA GLU A 827 -19.83 13.79 9.90
C GLU A 827 -18.59 14.06 9.08
N LEU A 828 -18.81 14.54 7.86
CA LEU A 828 -17.76 15.03 6.98
C LEU A 828 -17.02 16.16 7.71
N ALA A 829 -15.68 16.13 7.70
CA ALA A 829 -14.88 17.20 8.29
C ALA A 829 -15.25 18.57 7.70
N GLU A 830 -14.88 19.65 8.38
CA GLU A 830 -15.08 20.99 7.85
C GLU A 830 -14.16 21.21 6.64
N TYR A 831 -14.75 21.21 5.45
CA TYR A 831 -14.06 21.49 4.20
C TYR A 831 -14.51 22.82 3.61
N HIS A 832 -13.62 23.47 2.86
CA HIS A 832 -13.96 24.63 2.05
C HIS A 832 -14.10 24.21 0.59
N PRO A 833 -15.34 24.10 0.06
CA PRO A 833 -15.53 23.72 -1.34
C PRO A 833 -14.80 24.70 -2.25
N ILE A 834 -13.94 24.15 -3.11
CA ILE A 834 -13.14 24.90 -4.06
C ILE A 834 -14.07 25.41 -5.18
N GLN A 835 -13.93 26.70 -5.48
CA GLN A 835 -14.63 27.36 -6.57
C GLN A 835 -13.63 28.17 -7.39
N ILE A 836 -13.36 27.71 -8.60
CA ILE A 836 -12.51 28.38 -9.58
C ILE A 836 -13.39 28.76 -10.75
N ASN A 837 -13.30 30.01 -11.17
CA ASN A 837 -13.89 30.49 -12.40
C ASN A 837 -12.91 31.46 -13.04
N TYR A 838 -12.01 30.88 -13.83
CA TYR A 838 -10.88 31.57 -14.43
C TYR A 838 -11.04 31.61 -15.95
N GLN A 839 -10.79 32.77 -16.55
CA GLN A 839 -10.87 32.96 -17.99
C GLN A 839 -9.67 33.79 -18.47
N SER A 840 -9.01 33.31 -19.52
CA SER A 840 -7.88 33.95 -20.20
C SER A 840 -8.03 33.85 -21.73
N GLU A 841 -7.07 34.43 -22.47
CA GLU A 841 -7.01 34.27 -23.93
C GLU A 841 -6.65 32.85 -24.35
N LEU A 842 -5.96 32.09 -23.49
CA LEU A 842 -5.51 30.72 -23.73
C LEU A 842 -6.52 29.67 -23.26
N GLY A 843 -7.67 30.10 -22.73
CA GLY A 843 -8.70 29.18 -22.26
C GLY A 843 -9.38 29.59 -20.96
N ASN A 844 -10.22 28.72 -20.43
CA ASN A 844 -10.91 28.93 -19.17
C ASN A 844 -10.98 27.63 -18.35
N LEU A 845 -11.02 27.80 -17.03
CA LEU A 845 -11.17 26.73 -16.05
C LEU A 845 -12.30 27.11 -15.11
N GLU A 846 -13.35 26.30 -15.14
CA GLU A 846 -14.45 26.32 -14.18
C GLU A 846 -14.37 25.03 -13.36
N TYR A 847 -14.10 25.17 -12.06
CA TYR A 847 -14.04 24.05 -11.12
C TYR A 847 -14.97 24.35 -9.96
N THR A 848 -15.86 23.42 -9.66
CA THR A 848 -16.80 23.57 -8.56
C THR A 848 -16.92 22.28 -7.79
N GLU A 849 -16.91 22.39 -6.47
CA GLU A 849 -17.20 21.28 -5.57
C GLU A 849 -18.59 21.43 -4.93
N THR A 850 -19.34 20.33 -4.94
CA THR A 850 -20.63 20.22 -4.25
C THR A 850 -20.53 19.14 -3.17
N ILE A 851 -21.34 19.23 -2.12
CA ILE A 851 -21.40 18.18 -1.09
C ILE A 851 -22.64 17.33 -1.36
N GLU A 852 -22.45 16.04 -1.58
CA GLU A 852 -23.50 15.10 -2.00
C GLU A 852 -23.49 13.84 -1.12
N PHE A 853 -24.63 13.14 -1.07
CA PHE A 853 -24.70 11.81 -0.46
C PHE A 853 -24.54 10.75 -1.55
N VAL A 854 -23.55 9.88 -1.40
CA VAL A 854 -23.15 8.92 -2.41
C VAL A 854 -22.93 7.55 -1.78
N LYS A 855 -23.37 6.49 -2.45
CA LYS A 855 -23.01 5.11 -2.07
C LYS A 855 -21.79 4.67 -2.88
N LEU A 856 -20.61 4.76 -2.29
CA LEU A 856 -19.37 4.33 -2.94
C LEU A 856 -19.28 2.79 -3.03
N PRO A 857 -18.59 2.24 -4.04
CA PRO A 857 -18.34 0.80 -4.13
C PRO A 857 -17.66 0.25 -2.87
N GLY A 858 -18.14 -0.88 -2.36
CA GLY A 858 -17.61 -1.53 -1.16
C GLY A 858 -18.15 -0.99 0.17
N MET A 859 -18.83 0.16 0.19
CA MET A 859 -19.40 0.74 1.42
C MET A 859 -20.80 0.22 1.72
N SER A 860 -21.11 0.08 3.01
CA SER A 860 -22.40 -0.44 3.47
C SER A 860 -23.54 0.59 3.39
N LYS A 861 -23.19 1.88 3.48
CA LYS A 861 -24.11 3.02 3.59
C LYS A 861 -23.73 4.14 2.63
N GLU A 862 -24.69 5.03 2.39
CA GLU A 862 -24.39 6.32 1.76
C GLU A 862 -23.59 7.19 2.72
N VAL A 863 -22.61 7.90 2.15
CA VAL A 863 -21.72 8.80 2.86
C VAL A 863 -21.79 10.18 2.22
N ARG A 864 -21.60 11.21 3.05
CA ARG A 864 -21.51 12.59 2.59
C ARG A 864 -20.09 12.81 2.08
N ILE A 865 -19.92 13.20 0.83
CA ILE A 865 -18.59 13.41 0.20
C ILE A 865 -18.58 14.71 -0.60
N ILE A 866 -17.38 15.21 -0.90
CA ILE A 866 -17.19 16.30 -1.86
C ILE A 866 -17.17 15.72 -3.27
N THR A 867 -18.06 16.20 -4.11
CA THR A 867 -18.14 15.86 -5.53
C THR A 867 -17.52 17.00 -6.34
N PRO A 868 -16.35 16.80 -6.96
CA PRO A 868 -15.79 17.78 -7.89
C PRO A 868 -16.49 17.71 -9.27
N ASN A 869 -16.62 18.87 -9.89
CA ASN A 869 -16.97 19.03 -11.30
C ASN A 869 -15.97 19.99 -11.92
N ILE A 870 -15.39 19.58 -13.04
CA ILE A 870 -14.44 20.39 -13.79
C ILE A 870 -14.93 20.59 -15.21
N LYS A 871 -14.90 21.85 -15.64
CA LYS A 871 -15.05 22.25 -17.02
C LYS A 871 -13.84 23.08 -17.42
N MET A 872 -13.01 22.50 -18.26
CA MET A 872 -11.78 23.12 -18.74
C MET A 872 -11.88 23.34 -20.23
N ILE A 873 -11.32 24.42 -20.73
CA ILE A 873 -11.17 24.65 -22.16
C ILE A 873 -9.78 25.23 -22.31
N ILE A 874 -8.87 24.48 -22.91
CA ILE A 874 -7.57 24.99 -23.33
C ILE A 874 -7.69 25.38 -24.80
N LEU A 875 -7.31 26.61 -25.14
CA LEU A 875 -7.32 27.10 -26.52
C LEU A 875 -5.90 27.40 -26.96
N PRO A 876 -5.40 26.78 -28.03
CA PRO A 876 -4.14 27.21 -28.60
C PRO A 876 -4.22 28.68 -29.03
N ASN A 877 -3.13 29.42 -28.81
CA ASN A 877 -3.02 30.80 -29.26
C ASN A 877 -3.20 30.84 -30.79
N LYS A 878 -3.93 31.85 -31.30
CA LYS A 878 -4.08 32.11 -32.74
C LYS A 878 -2.74 32.11 -33.47
N ASP A 879 -1.73 32.78 -32.92
CA ASP A 879 -0.41 32.90 -33.52
C ASP A 879 0.28 31.53 -33.64
N PHE A 880 0.07 30.65 -32.65
CA PHE A 880 0.58 29.28 -32.70
C PHE A 880 -0.08 28.48 -33.83
N ILE A 881 -1.40 28.49 -33.94
CA ILE A 881 -2.11 27.79 -35.03
C ILE A 881 -1.67 28.34 -36.39
N ILE A 882 -1.55 29.66 -36.53
CA ILE A 882 -1.04 30.30 -37.75
C ILE A 882 0.38 29.79 -38.07
N SER A 883 1.24 29.68 -37.05
CA SER A 883 2.62 29.22 -37.25
C SER A 883 2.70 27.75 -37.70
N GLU A 884 1.89 26.86 -37.11
CA GLU A 884 1.83 25.44 -37.49
C GLU A 884 1.23 25.26 -38.89
N LEU A 885 0.20 26.03 -39.24
CA LEU A 885 -0.36 26.08 -40.59
C LEU A 885 0.71 26.51 -41.61
N LYS A 886 1.45 27.59 -41.35
CA LYS A 886 2.51 28.07 -42.23
C LYS A 886 3.65 27.05 -42.35
N LYS A 887 4.02 26.40 -41.25
CA LYS A 887 5.05 25.35 -41.20
C LYS A 887 4.64 24.15 -42.05
N ALA A 888 3.43 23.61 -41.84
CA ALA A 888 2.87 22.51 -42.61
C ALA A 888 2.86 22.80 -44.13
N MET A 889 2.47 24.01 -44.51
CA MET A 889 2.51 24.48 -45.89
C MET A 889 3.94 24.53 -46.45
N LYS A 890 4.92 25.04 -45.68
CA LYS A 890 6.33 25.14 -46.07
C LYS A 890 7.01 23.77 -46.18
N THR A 891 6.60 22.79 -45.39
CA THR A 891 7.17 21.44 -45.34
C THR A 891 6.39 20.43 -46.19
N TYR A 892 5.33 20.86 -46.89
CA TYR A 892 4.40 19.99 -47.62
C TYR A 892 3.84 18.84 -46.78
N SER A 893 3.73 19.03 -45.47
CA SER A 893 3.25 18.03 -44.52
C SER A 893 1.83 18.37 -44.08
N PHE A 894 0.99 17.35 -43.90
CA PHE A 894 -0.34 17.54 -43.33
C PHE A 894 -0.27 17.92 -41.86
N LEU A 895 -1.33 18.56 -41.36
CA LEU A 895 -1.53 18.81 -39.93
C LEU A 895 -1.89 17.51 -39.21
N GLY A 896 -1.57 17.43 -37.92
CA GLY A 896 -1.84 16.29 -37.06
C GLY A 896 -0.56 15.73 -36.44
N SER A 897 -0.68 14.63 -35.69
CA SER A 897 0.47 13.90 -35.14
C SER A 897 1.47 13.53 -36.24
N SER A 898 2.74 13.34 -35.89
CA SER A 898 3.77 12.98 -36.88
C SER A 898 3.39 11.71 -37.67
N GLU A 899 2.72 10.76 -37.02
CA GLU A 899 2.24 9.52 -37.64
C GLU A 899 1.10 9.79 -38.63
N THR A 900 0.03 10.47 -38.20
CA THR A 900 -1.11 10.78 -39.07
C THR A 900 -0.71 11.70 -40.22
N ALA A 901 0.14 12.71 -39.96
CA ALA A 901 0.65 13.61 -40.99
C ALA A 901 1.49 12.86 -42.03
N ALA A 902 2.36 11.93 -41.60
CA ALA A 902 3.15 11.10 -42.50
C ALA A 902 2.28 10.12 -43.29
N GLU A 903 1.29 9.50 -42.65
CA GLU A 903 0.35 8.61 -43.32
C GLU A 903 -0.47 9.35 -44.38
N ARG A 904 -1.06 10.50 -44.04
CA ARG A 904 -1.74 11.37 -45.00
C ARG A 904 -0.78 11.77 -46.12
N GLY A 905 0.47 12.14 -45.82
CA GLY A 905 1.48 12.40 -46.84
C GLY A 905 1.69 11.23 -47.81
N ARG A 906 1.85 10.02 -47.28
CA ARG A 906 2.05 8.77 -48.06
C ARG A 906 0.84 8.42 -48.91
N LEU A 907 -0.37 8.60 -48.36
CA LEU A 907 -1.62 8.26 -49.03
C LEU A 907 -2.17 9.39 -49.90
N GLY A 908 -1.50 10.55 -49.95
CA GLY A 908 -1.95 11.70 -50.75
C GLY A 908 -3.16 12.40 -50.12
N GLY A 909 -3.20 12.53 -48.80
CA GLY A 909 -4.00 13.48 -48.03
C GLY A 909 -5.16 12.91 -47.23
N LEU A 910 -5.85 11.91 -47.75
CA LEU A 910 -6.87 11.16 -47.03
C LEU A 910 -6.31 9.82 -46.57
N VAL A 911 -6.65 9.39 -45.35
CA VAL A 911 -6.29 8.04 -44.89
C VAL A 911 -7.12 6.98 -45.62
N ALA A 912 -6.74 5.69 -45.52
CA ALA A 912 -7.33 4.64 -46.34
C ALA A 912 -8.84 4.46 -46.07
N GLU A 913 -9.23 4.58 -44.82
CA GLU A 913 -10.58 4.49 -44.29
C GLU A 913 -11.44 5.65 -44.83
N GLU A 914 -10.97 6.89 -44.68
CA GLU A 914 -11.63 8.10 -45.22
C GLU A 914 -11.86 7.99 -46.73
N LYS A 915 -10.85 7.53 -47.48
CA LYS A 915 -10.99 7.30 -48.93
C LYS A 915 -12.08 6.28 -49.20
N GLN A 916 -12.05 5.14 -48.51
CA GLN A 916 -13.02 4.07 -48.71
C GLN A 916 -14.45 4.55 -48.40
N MET A 917 -14.65 5.34 -47.35
CA MET A 917 -15.96 5.92 -47.03
C MET A 917 -16.45 6.87 -48.12
N ILE A 918 -15.58 7.73 -48.65
CA ILE A 918 -15.91 8.63 -49.76
C ILE A 918 -16.27 7.84 -51.02
N PHE A 919 -15.48 6.83 -51.40
CA PHE A 919 -15.73 6.00 -52.58
C PHE A 919 -16.93 5.05 -52.44
N ASN A 920 -17.32 4.69 -51.22
CA ASN A 920 -18.53 3.92 -50.96
C ASN A 920 -19.79 4.79 -50.93
N ASN A 921 -19.65 6.11 -50.87
CA ASN A 921 -20.78 7.04 -50.86
C ASN A 921 -21.11 7.53 -52.28
N GLN A 922 -22.13 6.92 -52.89
CA GLN A 922 -22.55 7.24 -54.26
C GLN A 922 -22.94 8.72 -54.44
N ASP A 923 -23.53 9.36 -53.42
CA ASP A 923 -23.93 10.78 -53.51
C ASP A 923 -22.71 11.69 -53.63
N ILE A 924 -21.63 11.38 -52.92
CA ILE A 924 -20.36 12.12 -53.02
C ILE A 924 -19.73 11.90 -54.39
N LEU A 925 -19.68 10.66 -54.87
CA LEU A 925 -19.13 10.36 -56.20
C LEU A 925 -19.91 11.02 -57.33
N ASP A 926 -21.24 11.02 -57.26
CA ASP A 926 -22.08 11.68 -58.25
C ASP A 926 -21.82 13.19 -58.29
N LYS A 927 -21.58 13.81 -57.14
CA LYS A 927 -21.17 15.23 -57.06
C LYS A 927 -19.77 15.46 -57.59
N ILE A 928 -18.79 14.63 -57.22
CA ILE A 928 -17.43 14.73 -57.75
C ILE A 928 -17.48 14.63 -59.29
N ASN A 929 -18.23 13.67 -59.84
CA ASN A 929 -18.40 13.46 -61.28
C ASN A 929 -19.12 14.63 -61.96
N LYS A 930 -20.16 15.17 -61.32
CA LYS A 930 -20.90 16.33 -61.83
C LYS A 930 -20.00 17.55 -61.95
N ILE A 931 -19.19 17.83 -60.94
CA ILE A 931 -18.31 19.00 -60.92
C ILE A 931 -17.10 18.75 -61.84
N SER A 932 -16.46 17.57 -61.76
CA SER A 932 -15.28 17.25 -62.57
C SER A 932 -15.58 17.12 -64.07
N GLY A 933 -16.82 16.76 -64.44
CA GLY A 933 -17.29 16.74 -65.83
C GLY A 933 -17.28 18.11 -66.52
N ASN A 934 -17.19 19.20 -65.76
CA ASN A 934 -17.05 20.56 -66.30
C ASN A 934 -15.60 20.91 -66.71
N TYR A 935 -14.62 20.06 -66.39
CA TYR A 935 -13.19 20.33 -66.54
C TYR A 935 -12.50 19.28 -67.43
N LYS A 936 -11.29 19.63 -67.92
CA LYS A 936 -10.55 18.77 -68.85
C LYS A 936 -10.04 17.53 -68.09
N ASP A 937 -10.12 16.37 -68.75
CA ASP A 937 -9.66 15.06 -68.24
C ASP A 937 -10.54 14.43 -67.13
N GLY A 938 -11.74 14.96 -66.87
CA GLY A 938 -12.68 14.40 -65.88
C GLY A 938 -12.17 14.48 -64.43
N LYS A 939 -11.19 15.35 -64.20
CA LYS A 939 -10.56 15.62 -62.91
C LYS A 939 -10.71 17.10 -62.60
N ILE A 940 -10.75 17.42 -61.32
CA ILE A 940 -10.84 18.80 -60.86
C ILE A 940 -9.64 19.15 -59.98
N ASP A 941 -8.99 20.25 -60.31
CA ASP A 941 -7.89 20.82 -59.55
C ASP A 941 -8.43 21.93 -58.61
N ILE A 942 -8.40 21.67 -57.31
CA ILE A 942 -8.98 22.51 -56.25
C ILE A 942 -7.85 23.11 -55.40
N GLN A 943 -7.85 24.42 -55.22
CA GLN A 943 -7.02 25.12 -54.23
C GLN A 943 -7.88 25.48 -53.03
N ILE A 944 -7.52 25.03 -51.83
CA ILE A 944 -8.14 25.43 -50.57
C ILE A 944 -7.15 26.32 -49.81
N ARG A 945 -7.53 27.57 -49.57
CA ARG A 945 -6.74 28.55 -48.83
C ARG A 945 -7.40 28.91 -47.51
N ILE A 946 -6.58 29.01 -46.47
CA ILE A 946 -6.93 29.67 -45.22
C ILE A 946 -6.19 30.99 -45.19
N ASP A 947 -6.94 32.08 -45.13
CA ASP A 947 -6.39 33.43 -45.14
C ASP A 947 -6.63 34.11 -43.78
N ASP A 948 -5.61 34.75 -43.22
CA ASP A 948 -5.71 35.69 -42.09
C ASP A 948 -5.51 37.12 -42.62
N GLY A 949 -6.61 37.85 -42.76
CA GLY A 949 -6.62 39.12 -43.48
C GLY A 949 -6.23 38.93 -44.96
N GLU A 950 -5.11 39.52 -45.37
CA GLU A 950 -4.58 39.41 -46.74
C GLU A 950 -3.53 38.30 -46.90
N GLU A 951 -3.08 37.71 -45.79
CA GLU A 951 -2.02 36.70 -45.80
C GLU A 951 -2.62 35.29 -45.90
N THR A 952 -2.11 34.47 -46.82
CA THR A 952 -2.42 33.03 -46.84
C THR A 952 -1.54 32.31 -45.83
N ILE A 953 -2.17 31.82 -44.78
CA ILE A 953 -1.48 31.10 -43.70
C ILE A 953 -1.43 29.59 -43.96
N TYR A 954 -2.35 29.07 -44.79
CA TYR A 954 -2.35 27.68 -45.24
C TYR A 954 -2.90 27.55 -46.65
N ASN A 955 -2.31 26.66 -47.43
CA ASN A 955 -2.76 26.38 -48.78
C ASN A 955 -2.63 24.88 -49.08
N LEU A 956 -3.75 24.29 -49.48
CA LEU A 956 -3.90 22.88 -49.79
C LEU A 956 -4.35 22.73 -51.23
N TYR A 957 -3.54 22.10 -52.06
CA TYR A 957 -3.91 21.72 -53.41
C TYR A 957 -4.49 20.31 -53.39
N ALA A 958 -5.68 20.14 -53.96
CA ALA A 958 -6.34 18.86 -54.07
C ALA A 958 -6.72 18.57 -55.52
N ARG A 959 -6.55 17.33 -55.95
CA ARG A 959 -7.01 16.82 -57.23
C ARG A 959 -7.99 15.69 -57.00
N ALA A 960 -9.23 15.87 -57.45
CA ALA A 960 -10.29 14.89 -57.27
C ALA A 960 -10.82 14.38 -58.63
N GLY A 961 -11.16 13.10 -58.67
CA GLY A 961 -11.84 12.45 -59.79
C GLY A 961 -12.60 11.21 -59.31
N SER A 962 -13.24 10.50 -60.24
CA SER A 962 -14.06 9.32 -59.93
C SER A 962 -13.31 8.14 -59.31
N GLU A 963 -11.99 8.09 -59.49
CA GLU A 963 -11.14 6.96 -59.08
C GLU A 963 -10.06 7.34 -58.07
N ASP A 964 -9.79 8.64 -57.89
CA ASP A 964 -8.67 9.09 -57.06
C ASP A 964 -8.92 10.48 -56.50
N ILE A 965 -8.60 10.65 -55.22
CA ILE A 965 -8.61 11.94 -54.51
C ILE A 965 -7.25 12.07 -53.84
N ARG A 966 -6.53 13.12 -54.25
CA ARG A 966 -5.24 13.48 -53.67
C ARG A 966 -5.28 14.91 -53.15
N ALA A 967 -4.58 15.17 -52.07
CA ALA A 967 -4.31 16.50 -51.58
C ALA A 967 -2.84 16.61 -51.18
N GLN A 968 -2.31 17.83 -51.16
CA GLN A 968 -0.98 18.14 -50.67
C GLN A 968 -0.91 19.62 -50.23
N PRO A 969 -0.40 19.91 -49.02
CA PRO A 969 -0.11 21.28 -48.61
C PRO A 969 1.04 21.84 -49.44
N MET A 970 0.95 23.08 -49.91
CA MET A 970 2.02 23.70 -50.71
C MET A 970 1.98 25.22 -50.65
N PRO A 971 3.11 25.92 -50.82
CA PRO A 971 3.11 27.38 -50.91
C PRO A 971 2.21 27.91 -52.05
N PRO A 972 1.53 29.06 -51.87
CA PRO A 972 0.67 29.64 -52.91
C PRO A 972 1.39 29.90 -54.23
N GLU A 973 2.69 30.22 -54.18
CA GLU A 973 3.53 30.52 -55.35
C GLU A 973 3.84 29.28 -56.20
N GLU A 974 3.74 28.10 -55.60
CA GLU A 974 4.03 26.81 -56.24
C GLU A 974 2.77 26.06 -56.65
N THR A 975 1.60 26.60 -56.31
CA THR A 975 0.33 25.95 -56.60
C THR A 975 0.09 25.92 -58.11
N PRO A 976 -0.17 24.74 -58.71
CA PRO A 976 -0.55 24.64 -60.12
C PRO A 976 -1.78 25.49 -60.44
N SER A 977 -2.01 25.76 -61.73
CA SER A 977 -3.27 26.39 -62.15
C SER A 977 -4.46 25.56 -61.70
N THR A 978 -5.37 26.14 -60.93
CA THR A 978 -6.52 25.44 -60.36
C THR A 978 -7.82 25.81 -61.06
N ASP A 979 -8.70 24.83 -61.17
CA ASP A 979 -10.06 24.99 -61.69
C ASP A 979 -10.96 25.71 -60.68
N ILE A 980 -10.78 25.38 -59.39
CA ILE A 980 -11.56 25.93 -58.29
C ILE A 980 -10.64 26.46 -57.20
N LYS A 981 -10.93 27.67 -56.72
CA LYS A 981 -10.29 28.26 -55.55
C LYS A 981 -11.31 28.45 -54.44
N ILE A 982 -11.00 27.90 -53.28
CA ILE A 982 -11.79 27.94 -52.05
C ILE A 982 -10.99 28.77 -51.05
N THR A 983 -11.60 29.78 -50.47
CA THR A 983 -10.95 30.65 -49.48
C THR A 983 -11.78 30.68 -48.21
N ILE A 984 -11.12 30.36 -47.10
CA ILE A 984 -11.72 30.24 -45.77
C ILE A 984 -11.05 31.26 -44.85
N PRO A 985 -11.78 32.19 -44.23
CA PRO A 985 -11.20 33.10 -43.25
C PRO A 985 -10.72 32.33 -42.02
N PHE A 986 -9.48 32.59 -41.57
CA PHE A 986 -8.93 31.95 -40.38
C PHE A 986 -9.77 32.21 -39.13
N SER A 987 -10.37 33.39 -39.01
CA SER A 987 -11.27 33.73 -37.89
C SER A 987 -12.43 32.74 -37.75
N ASP A 988 -12.98 32.25 -38.86
CA ASP A 988 -14.12 31.35 -38.85
C ASP A 988 -13.70 29.91 -38.49
N ILE A 989 -12.50 29.50 -38.93
CA ILE A 989 -11.89 28.23 -38.49
C ILE A 989 -11.57 28.29 -37.00
N TYR A 990 -10.97 29.38 -36.53
CA TYR A 990 -10.62 29.55 -35.13
C TYR A 990 -11.85 29.53 -34.23
N GLU A 991 -12.94 30.20 -34.62
CA GLU A 991 -14.21 30.16 -33.90
C GLU A 991 -14.86 28.77 -33.92
N LEU A 992 -14.73 28.01 -35.02
CA LEU A 992 -15.19 26.63 -35.07
C LEU A 992 -14.39 25.74 -34.11
N VAL A 993 -13.05 25.85 -34.11
CA VAL A 993 -12.17 25.10 -33.19
C VAL A 993 -12.52 25.46 -31.75
N LYS A 994 -12.57 26.75 -31.43
CA LYS A 994 -12.95 27.25 -30.09
C LYS A 994 -14.28 26.66 -29.61
N LYS A 995 -15.33 26.72 -30.42
CA LYS A 995 -16.65 26.18 -30.05
C LYS A 995 -16.67 24.66 -29.98
N SER A 996 -15.88 23.98 -30.80
CA SER A 996 -15.77 22.53 -30.71
C SER A 996 -15.12 22.12 -29.39
N MET A 997 -14.08 22.85 -28.96
CA MET A 997 -13.37 22.61 -27.69
C MET A 997 -14.17 23.05 -26.46
N GLU A 998 -15.01 24.09 -26.57
CA GLU A 998 -15.87 24.57 -25.48
C GLU A 998 -16.78 23.49 -24.87
N HIS A 999 -16.99 22.37 -25.57
CA HIS A 999 -17.93 21.31 -25.17
C HIS A 999 -17.24 19.99 -24.81
N THR A 1000 -15.92 19.90 -25.01
CA THR A 1000 -15.18 18.63 -24.98
C THR A 1000 -14.81 18.20 -23.57
N TYR A 1001 -14.48 19.13 -22.67
CA TYR A 1001 -13.93 18.79 -21.36
C TYR A 1001 -14.84 19.29 -20.23
N GLU A 1002 -15.93 18.56 -20.00
CA GLU A 1002 -16.64 18.58 -18.71
C GLU A 1002 -16.49 17.18 -18.11
N ARG A 1003 -15.80 17.05 -16.99
CA ARG A 1003 -15.71 15.80 -16.23
C ARG A 1003 -16.48 15.94 -14.93
N LYS A 1004 -17.22 14.88 -14.62
CA LYS A 1004 -17.93 14.70 -13.35
C LYS A 1004 -17.31 13.54 -12.60
N ALA A 1005 -17.40 13.59 -11.27
CA ALA A 1005 -16.88 12.52 -10.44
C ALA A 1005 -17.49 11.15 -10.85
N PRO A 1006 -16.73 10.04 -10.77
CA PRO A 1006 -17.17 8.73 -11.27
C PRO A 1006 -18.49 8.23 -10.69
N TRP A 1007 -18.80 8.60 -9.45
CA TRP A 1007 -20.05 8.24 -8.79
C TRP A 1007 -21.29 9.00 -9.33
N ASN A 1008 -21.08 10.06 -10.10
CA ASN A 1008 -22.15 10.79 -10.78
C ASN A 1008 -22.48 10.25 -12.18
N ASN A 1009 -21.83 9.16 -12.61
CA ASN A 1009 -21.99 8.53 -13.92
C ASN A 1009 -23.31 7.77 -14.12
N GLY A 1010 -24.37 8.13 -13.38
CA GLY A 1010 -25.71 7.69 -13.74
C GLY A 1010 -26.09 8.28 -15.08
N LEU A 1011 -25.79 7.57 -16.19
CA LEU A 1011 -26.04 7.91 -17.61
C LEU A 1011 -27.18 8.92 -17.73
N SER A 1012 -26.85 10.21 -17.59
CA SER A 1012 -27.92 11.17 -17.40
C SER A 1012 -28.52 11.38 -18.77
N VAL A 1013 -29.85 11.44 -18.85
CA VAL A 1013 -30.53 11.84 -20.10
C VAL A 1013 -29.95 13.18 -20.61
N ALA A 1014 -29.40 13.99 -19.70
CA ALA A 1014 -28.64 15.20 -19.99
C ALA A 1014 -27.31 14.96 -20.74
N GLU A 1015 -26.52 13.92 -20.45
CA GLU A 1015 -25.30 13.59 -21.22
C GLU A 1015 -25.62 13.15 -22.66
N ARG A 1016 -26.69 12.37 -22.84
CA ARG A 1016 -27.20 12.03 -24.18
C ARG A 1016 -27.76 13.25 -24.91
N ALA A 1017 -28.45 14.14 -24.20
CA ALA A 1017 -28.88 15.42 -24.76
C ALA A 1017 -27.69 16.34 -25.07
N LYS A 1018 -26.60 16.27 -24.28
CA LYS A 1018 -25.36 17.01 -24.47
C LYS A 1018 -24.65 16.55 -25.74
N SER A 1019 -24.51 15.25 -25.99
CA SER A 1019 -23.91 14.76 -27.25
C SER A 1019 -24.74 15.18 -28.49
N ILE A 1020 -26.08 15.15 -28.39
CA ILE A 1020 -26.97 15.63 -29.47
C ILE A 1020 -26.85 17.14 -29.67
N THR A 1021 -26.83 17.93 -28.59
CA THR A 1021 -26.71 19.39 -28.67
C THR A 1021 -25.33 19.83 -29.15
N ASN A 1022 -24.27 19.12 -28.77
CA ASN A 1022 -22.92 19.30 -29.30
C ASN A 1022 -22.89 19.06 -30.81
N TRP A 1023 -23.49 17.96 -31.28
CA TRP A 1023 -23.60 17.68 -32.71
C TRP A 1023 -24.42 18.74 -33.46
N ILE A 1024 -25.55 19.22 -32.89
CA ILE A 1024 -26.33 20.31 -33.49
C ILE A 1024 -25.53 21.62 -33.54
N SER A 1025 -24.82 21.96 -32.45
CA SER A 1025 -23.98 23.16 -32.37
C SER A 1025 -22.88 23.11 -33.42
N MET A 1026 -22.18 21.97 -33.52
CA MET A 1026 -21.17 21.72 -34.53
C MET A 1026 -21.76 21.83 -35.93
N TRP A 1027 -22.92 21.24 -36.20
CA TRP A 1027 -23.62 21.37 -37.48
C TRP A 1027 -23.97 22.83 -37.85
N ILE A 1028 -24.46 23.62 -36.88
CA ILE A 1028 -24.76 25.05 -37.08
C ILE A 1028 -23.47 25.81 -37.38
N ASN A 1029 -22.39 25.54 -36.66
CA ASN A 1029 -21.10 26.21 -36.86
C ASN A 1029 -20.48 25.82 -38.20
N THR A 1030 -20.52 24.54 -38.58
CA THR A 1030 -20.13 24.08 -39.93
C THR A 1030 -20.96 24.77 -41.00
N ARG A 1031 -22.27 24.96 -40.79
CA ARG A 1031 -23.10 25.72 -41.74
C ARG A 1031 -22.67 27.19 -41.83
N ASN A 1032 -22.33 27.82 -40.71
CA ASN A 1032 -21.81 29.19 -40.71
C ASN A 1032 -20.46 29.28 -41.43
N LEU A 1033 -19.57 28.32 -41.20
CA LEU A 1033 -18.32 28.17 -41.95
C LEU A 1033 -18.63 28.03 -43.45
N MET A 1034 -19.53 27.13 -43.85
CA MET A 1034 -19.91 26.97 -45.27
C MET A 1034 -20.45 28.26 -45.90
N ASN A 1035 -21.13 29.11 -45.13
CA ASN A 1035 -21.59 30.41 -45.63
C ASN A 1035 -20.43 31.40 -45.83
N SER A 1036 -19.42 31.39 -44.95
CA SER A 1036 -18.23 32.25 -45.03
C SER A 1036 -17.27 31.88 -46.17
N ILE A 1037 -17.24 30.61 -46.58
CA ILE A 1037 -16.34 30.11 -47.63
C ILE A 1037 -16.62 30.84 -48.95
N ALA A 1038 -15.59 31.46 -49.52
CA ALA A 1038 -15.62 32.01 -50.87
C ALA A 1038 -15.15 30.95 -51.87
N VAL A 1039 -15.93 30.72 -52.94
CA VAL A 1039 -15.60 29.75 -53.99
C VAL A 1039 -15.54 30.46 -55.34
N LEU A 1040 -14.43 30.30 -56.06
CA LEU A 1040 -14.22 30.80 -57.41
C LEU A 1040 -13.99 29.63 -58.37
N PRO A 1041 -14.65 29.59 -59.55
CA PRO A 1041 -15.66 30.55 -60.00
C PRO A 1041 -16.99 30.36 -59.25
N GLU A 1042 -17.72 31.46 -59.02
CA GLU A 1042 -18.94 31.49 -58.20
C GLU A 1042 -20.04 30.51 -58.68
N LYS A 1043 -20.08 30.20 -59.98
CA LYS A 1043 -21.01 29.22 -60.57
C LYS A 1043 -20.92 27.83 -59.94
N GLU A 1044 -19.75 27.43 -59.41
CA GLU A 1044 -19.54 26.13 -58.79
C GLU A 1044 -19.75 26.18 -57.27
N SER A 1045 -20.01 27.36 -56.69
CA SER A 1045 -20.07 27.55 -55.24
C SER A 1045 -21.13 26.68 -54.57
N GLY A 1046 -22.29 26.48 -55.19
CA GLY A 1046 -23.36 25.65 -54.63
C GLY A 1046 -22.96 24.19 -54.52
N ASP A 1047 -22.49 23.61 -55.63
CA ASP A 1047 -22.11 22.20 -55.71
C ASP A 1047 -20.87 21.90 -54.84
N ILE A 1048 -19.88 22.81 -54.79
CA ILE A 1048 -18.68 22.65 -53.94
C ILE A 1048 -18.99 22.75 -52.46
N LYS A 1049 -19.81 23.72 -52.03
CA LYS A 1049 -20.23 23.81 -50.63
C LYS A 1049 -21.03 22.58 -50.21
N ASP A 1050 -21.87 22.05 -51.09
CA ASP A 1050 -22.65 20.84 -50.81
C ASP A 1050 -21.77 19.57 -50.79
N LEU A 1051 -20.72 19.50 -51.61
CA LEU A 1051 -19.71 18.44 -51.58
C LEU A 1051 -18.90 18.46 -50.28
N ILE A 1052 -18.34 19.63 -49.90
CA ILE A 1052 -17.57 19.79 -48.65
C ILE A 1052 -18.41 19.39 -47.45
N LYS A 1053 -19.68 19.82 -47.42
CA LYS A 1053 -20.60 19.48 -46.33
C LYS A 1053 -20.78 17.96 -46.18
N GLN A 1054 -20.92 17.23 -47.28
CA GLN A 1054 -21.06 15.76 -47.23
C GLN A 1054 -19.77 15.06 -46.79
N ILE A 1055 -18.62 15.50 -47.31
CA ILE A 1055 -17.33 14.94 -46.92
C ILE A 1055 -17.08 15.16 -45.42
N PHE A 1056 -17.33 16.38 -44.93
CA PHE A 1056 -17.14 16.71 -43.52
C PHE A 1056 -18.02 15.84 -42.61
N PHE A 1057 -19.28 15.61 -43.00
CA PHE A 1057 -20.21 14.78 -42.23
C PHE A 1057 -19.76 13.32 -42.12
N ILE A 1058 -19.20 12.75 -43.19
CA ILE A 1058 -18.67 11.38 -43.17
C ILE A 1058 -17.47 11.26 -42.25
N ILE A 1059 -16.53 12.22 -42.33
CA ILE A 1059 -15.32 12.22 -41.51
C ILE A 1059 -15.68 12.33 -40.02
N GLU A 1060 -16.74 13.06 -39.66
CA GLU A 1060 -17.22 13.15 -38.28
C GLU A 1060 -17.98 11.91 -37.79
N GLU A 1061 -18.76 11.25 -38.65
CA GLU A 1061 -19.50 10.04 -38.27
C GLU A 1061 -18.56 8.90 -37.84
N ASP A 1062 -17.41 8.76 -38.50
CA ASP A 1062 -16.41 7.71 -38.20
C ASP A 1062 -15.84 7.83 -36.78
N LYS A 1063 -15.39 9.03 -36.40
CA LYS A 1063 -14.88 9.32 -35.05
C LYS A 1063 -15.92 9.07 -33.95
N SER A 1064 -17.20 9.25 -34.27
CA SER A 1064 -18.29 8.98 -33.33
C SER A 1064 -18.62 7.48 -33.17
N ALA A 1065 -18.21 6.64 -34.13
CA ALA A 1065 -18.42 5.20 -34.11
C ALA A 1065 -17.30 4.49 -33.32
N GLU A 1066 -16.06 4.97 -33.39
CA GLU A 1066 -14.94 4.46 -32.58
C GLU A 1066 -15.21 4.62 -31.07
N ASN A 1067 -15.66 5.81 -30.63
CA ASN A 1067 -16.03 6.05 -29.23
C ASN A 1067 -17.24 5.21 -28.73
N LYS A 1068 -18.00 4.57 -29.62
CA LYS A 1068 -19.09 3.66 -29.22
C LYS A 1068 -18.60 2.23 -28.97
N ASN A 1069 -17.45 1.83 -29.53
CA ASN A 1069 -16.92 0.48 -29.37
C ASN A 1069 -16.23 0.26 -28.02
N ASP A 1070 -15.72 1.32 -27.38
CA ASP A 1070 -15.18 1.26 -26.01
C ASP A 1070 -16.25 1.07 -24.91
N LEU A 1071 -17.53 1.20 -25.25
CA LEU A 1071 -18.65 0.96 -24.34
C LEU A 1071 -19.26 -0.44 -24.49
N SER A 1072 -18.47 -1.45 -24.89
CA SER A 1072 -18.90 -2.84 -25.12
C SER A 1072 -19.26 -3.61 -23.82
N VAL A 1073 -20.15 -3.04 -23.02
CA VAL A 1073 -21.05 -3.81 -22.16
C VAL A 1073 -22.27 -4.15 -23.02
N ASN A 1074 -22.51 -5.45 -23.28
CA ASN A 1074 -23.68 -5.97 -24.00
C ASN A 1074 -24.95 -5.15 -23.66
N LYS A 1075 -25.37 -4.27 -24.58
CA LYS A 1075 -26.53 -3.39 -24.40
C LYS A 1075 -27.38 -3.40 -25.66
N GLU A 1076 -28.66 -3.71 -25.49
CA GLU A 1076 -29.67 -3.54 -26.53
C GLU A 1076 -29.69 -2.09 -27.03
N ILE A 1077 -29.36 -1.89 -28.31
CA ILE A 1077 -29.53 -0.59 -28.98
C ILE A 1077 -30.82 -0.64 -29.80
N THR A 1078 -31.81 0.14 -29.39
CA THR A 1078 -33.06 0.36 -30.14
C THR A 1078 -32.91 1.56 -31.07
N ILE A 1079 -32.89 1.30 -32.37
CA ILE A 1079 -32.80 2.35 -33.40
C ILE A 1079 -34.22 2.83 -33.74
N TRP A 1080 -34.45 4.14 -33.63
CA TRP A 1080 -35.74 4.77 -33.94
C TRP A 1080 -35.69 5.43 -35.33
N ASN A 1081 -36.80 5.40 -36.07
CA ASN A 1081 -36.90 6.13 -37.34
C ASN A 1081 -37.19 7.63 -37.07
N SER A 1082 -37.15 8.45 -38.13
CA SER A 1082 -37.44 9.90 -38.07
C SER A 1082 -38.87 10.27 -37.64
N ARG A 1083 -39.74 9.29 -37.39
CA ARG A 1083 -41.10 9.44 -36.85
C ARG A 1083 -41.23 8.99 -35.39
N GLY A 1084 -40.15 8.48 -34.79
CA GLY A 1084 -40.17 7.98 -33.42
C GLY A 1084 -40.68 6.54 -33.28
N ASP A 1085 -40.66 5.72 -34.33
CA ASP A 1085 -40.96 4.29 -34.24
C ASP A 1085 -39.69 3.44 -34.15
N VAL A 1086 -39.72 2.36 -33.36
CA VAL A 1086 -38.63 1.37 -33.29
C VAL A 1086 -38.45 0.69 -34.65
N LYS A 1087 -37.28 0.87 -35.27
CA LYS A 1087 -36.93 0.29 -36.57
C LYS A 1087 -36.23 -1.06 -36.43
N LYS A 1088 -35.37 -1.24 -35.40
CA LYS A 1088 -34.65 -2.49 -35.10
C LYS A 1088 -34.02 -2.41 -33.70
N THR A 1089 -34.06 -3.52 -32.96
CA THR A 1089 -33.21 -3.73 -31.78
C THR A 1089 -32.07 -4.64 -32.17
N ILE A 1090 -30.84 -4.23 -31.86
CA ILE A 1090 -29.62 -5.02 -32.10
C ILE A 1090 -29.04 -5.36 -30.72
N ASN A 1091 -28.76 -6.65 -30.51
CA ASN A 1091 -28.01 -7.14 -29.35
C ASN A 1091 -26.52 -6.93 -29.56
#